data_AF-A0A0G2DWV6-F1
#
_entry.id   AF-A0A0G2DWV6-F1
#
_cell.length_a   1.000
_cell.length_b   1.000
_cell.length_c   1.000
_cell.angle_alpha   90.00
_cell.angle_beta   90.00
_cell.angle_gamma   90.00
#
_symmetry.space_group_name_H-M   'P 1'
#
loop_
_entity.id
_entity.type
_entity.pdbx_description
1 polymer ?
#
loop_
_entity_poly.entity_id
_entity_poly.type
_entity_poly.pdbx_seq_one_letter_code
_entity_poly.pdbx_strand_id
1 'polypeptide(L)'
;MTKIILSANAGSSSVKVSVYASNGNPDELKQLAEVSVSGLTAPPAKLTYERGDQKIKNKELDGAKSQEEAFRYIIEHLLKDEGLSELKHREDVEFVCHRVVHGGDYPKAQVIDDNIYHHIEKLSDLAPLHNAGALTIIRTVGKELPGSTNVAYFDSAFHSTIPEHIRTYPIDQGIAKHNKLRKYGFHGISYHFISRVVAQHLSKPLSSLNIIALHLGSGASACVIRDGRSWDTTMGLTPLAGLPGATRSGSIDPSLVFHYTHEAGMPSRSSTKEMHITQAEEILNKRSGWAALTGTTDFGDISASDAPECRLAFDIFADRILGYVGSYYLKLEGDVDALVFAGGIGEKGARLRERVVQGARCLGFALDGEKNEKAAGAESVVTDVGAADSRHRILVCRTDEQLQMARSCTEDADKFRSQKTSVQVKVRRCCSGRHMVVVTKVVPMPHKADSKLRIAVLINMLRHKPETRDSYITTITAVRPESVIDFYDPIDSQSYPAVDKYDLVVLSGGTADINAPDPWVLQELEFIRTVVASSNVKLVGICWGHQAIHVALGGKLIVMEKGPELGVTALSLTEEGSDFFDFAKGGAQVSIHEFHRRELAENAAGFVPLAENRQIFKSPDNRILTFQGHPEMSAKLAQAALADAPAYTQMFSAEQLSGISKRMERDQDGVAIFERVLRWVDEK
;
A
#
# COMPACT_ATOMS: atom_id res chain seq x y z
N MET A 1 25.74 18.83 1.11
CA MET A 1 26.02 18.16 2.40
C MET A 1 25.80 16.67 2.19
N THR A 2 26.67 15.83 2.75
CA THR A 2 26.48 14.38 2.78
C THR A 2 25.23 14.06 3.59
N LYS A 3 24.37 13.20 3.07
CA LYS A 3 23.07 12.87 3.67
C LYS A 3 23.10 11.45 4.21
N ILE A 4 22.61 11.25 5.43
CA ILE A 4 22.62 9.93 6.07
C ILE A 4 21.30 9.21 5.79
N ILE A 5 21.43 7.98 5.31
CA ILE A 5 20.33 7.05 5.08
C ILE A 5 20.54 5.86 6.02
N LEU A 6 19.54 5.58 6.85
CA LEU A 6 19.49 4.35 7.64
C LEU A 6 18.62 3.32 6.92
N SER A 7 19.09 2.09 6.79
CA SER A 7 18.28 0.96 6.32
C SER A 7 18.03 0.00 7.47
N ALA A 8 16.78 -0.08 7.92
CA ALA A 8 16.34 -0.87 9.06
C ALA A 8 15.58 -2.13 8.64
N ASN A 9 15.95 -3.26 9.24
CA ASN A 9 15.27 -4.54 9.10
C ASN A 9 15.00 -5.11 10.49
N ALA A 10 13.72 -5.31 10.83
CA ALA A 10 13.29 -5.93 12.07
C ALA A 10 12.69 -7.31 11.83
N GLY A 11 13.42 -8.33 12.27
CA GLY A 11 12.90 -9.68 12.40
C GLY A 11 12.24 -9.88 13.77
N SER A 12 11.54 -11.00 13.97
CA SER A 12 10.85 -11.30 15.23
C SER A 12 11.76 -11.34 16.47
N SER A 13 13.08 -11.55 16.28
CA SER A 13 14.07 -11.70 17.36
C SER A 13 15.32 -10.82 17.20
N SER A 14 15.34 -9.92 16.22
CA SER A 14 16.50 -9.07 15.96
C SER A 14 16.12 -7.76 15.24
N VAL A 15 16.96 -6.75 15.44
CA VAL A 15 16.92 -5.49 14.69
C VAL A 15 18.29 -5.27 14.09
N LYS A 16 18.34 -4.97 12.79
CA LYS A 16 19.57 -4.67 12.04
C LYS A 16 19.43 -3.31 11.36
N VAL A 17 20.44 -2.47 11.47
CA VAL A 17 20.51 -1.14 10.85
C VAL A 17 21.85 -0.99 10.14
N SER A 18 21.80 -0.60 8.87
CA SER A 18 22.98 -0.22 8.09
C SER A 18 22.95 1.28 7.82
N VAL A 19 24.09 1.95 7.99
CA VAL A 19 24.26 3.40 7.86
C VAL A 19 24.96 3.69 6.54
N TYR A 20 24.36 4.53 5.70
CA TYR A 20 24.93 4.93 4.42
C TYR A 20 25.08 6.44 4.34
N ALA A 21 26.21 6.88 3.79
CA ALA A 21 26.43 8.24 3.33
C ALA A 21 26.09 8.34 1.83
N SER A 22 25.20 9.27 1.50
CA SER A 22 24.81 9.57 0.11
C SER A 22 25.27 10.97 -0.30
N ASN A 23 25.86 11.06 -1.50
CA ASN A 23 26.14 12.31 -2.19
C ASN A 23 25.06 12.65 -3.24
N GLY A 24 24.00 11.85 -3.33
CA GLY A 24 22.93 11.97 -4.34
C GLY A 24 23.09 11.03 -5.53
N ASN A 25 24.26 10.41 -5.74
CA ASN A 25 24.44 9.36 -6.74
C ASN A 25 24.14 7.98 -6.13
N PRO A 26 23.14 7.24 -6.63
CA PRO A 26 22.77 5.92 -6.11
C PRO A 26 23.87 4.85 -6.24
N ASP A 27 24.79 5.00 -7.20
CA ASP A 27 25.87 4.02 -7.43
C ASP A 27 27.15 4.32 -6.61
N GLU A 28 27.19 5.44 -5.87
CA GLU A 28 28.33 5.87 -5.05
C GLU A 28 28.03 5.88 -3.54
N LEU A 29 27.02 5.12 -3.11
CA LEU A 29 26.70 4.98 -1.69
C LEU A 29 27.85 4.35 -0.91
N LYS A 30 28.29 5.03 0.15
CA LYS A 30 29.28 4.50 1.08
C LYS A 30 28.60 3.97 2.32
N GLN A 31 28.72 2.67 2.57
CA GLN A 31 28.33 2.10 3.86
C GLN A 31 29.34 2.54 4.92
N LEU A 32 28.84 3.24 5.94
CA LEU A 32 29.66 3.75 7.04
C LEU A 32 29.74 2.73 8.17
N ALA A 33 28.62 2.12 8.53
CA ALA A 33 28.55 1.17 9.63
C ALA A 33 27.39 0.18 9.45
N GLU A 34 27.47 -0.93 10.15
CA GLU A 34 26.39 -1.90 10.31
C GLU A 34 26.28 -2.30 11.78
N VAL A 35 25.05 -2.33 12.29
CA VAL A 35 24.79 -2.71 13.67
C VAL A 35 23.58 -3.64 13.73
N SER A 36 23.69 -4.68 14.54
CA SER A 36 22.61 -5.62 14.79
C SER A 36 22.54 -5.98 16.27
N VAL A 37 21.32 -5.97 16.79
CA VAL A 37 20.98 -6.54 18.10
C VAL A 37 20.12 -7.77 17.84
N SER A 38 20.57 -8.92 18.33
CA SER A 38 19.92 -10.22 18.19
C SER A 38 19.65 -10.86 19.54
N GLY A 39 18.90 -11.98 19.58
CA GLY A 39 18.60 -12.68 20.84
C GLY A 39 17.47 -12.05 21.66
N LEU A 40 16.61 -11.22 21.06
CA LEU A 40 15.52 -10.54 21.78
C LEU A 40 14.48 -11.50 22.37
N THR A 41 14.25 -12.63 21.71
CA THR A 41 13.33 -13.69 22.15
C THR A 41 14.04 -14.87 22.81
N ALA A 42 15.37 -14.86 22.84
CA ALA A 42 16.23 -15.92 23.40
C ALA A 42 17.44 -15.26 24.07
N PRO A 43 17.24 -14.66 25.27
CA PRO A 43 18.25 -13.86 25.94
C PRO A 43 19.51 -14.67 26.32
N PRO A 44 20.67 -14.02 26.48
CA PRO A 44 20.87 -12.57 26.47
C PRO A 44 20.87 -11.95 25.06
N ALA A 45 20.51 -10.67 24.97
CA ALA A 45 20.62 -9.91 23.74
C ALA A 45 22.10 -9.72 23.36
N LYS A 46 22.42 -9.77 22.06
CA LYS A 46 23.79 -9.74 21.54
C LYS A 46 23.96 -8.65 20.49
N LEU A 47 24.94 -7.78 20.70
CA LEU A 47 25.40 -6.76 19.77
C LEU A 47 26.43 -7.33 18.80
N THR A 48 26.20 -7.10 17.51
CA THR A 48 27.21 -7.17 16.47
C THR A 48 27.31 -5.80 15.81
N TYR A 49 28.53 -5.28 15.68
CA TYR A 49 28.82 -3.97 15.12
C TYR A 49 30.03 -4.03 14.21
N GLU A 50 29.95 -3.39 13.05
CA GLU A 50 31.04 -3.31 12.09
C GLU A 50 31.13 -1.89 11.51
N ARG A 51 32.34 -1.30 11.58
CA ARG A 51 32.69 0.01 10.99
C ARG A 51 34.15 -0.02 10.59
N GLY A 52 34.44 -0.19 9.29
CA GLY A 52 35.81 -0.35 8.79
C GLY A 52 36.53 -1.49 9.54
N ASP A 53 37.64 -1.17 10.18
CA ASP A 53 38.44 -2.14 10.96
C ASP A 53 37.86 -2.43 12.35
N GLN A 54 36.92 -1.62 12.85
CA GLN A 54 36.29 -1.86 14.14
C GLN A 54 35.19 -2.92 14.00
N LYS A 55 35.36 -4.04 14.71
CA LYS A 55 34.38 -5.13 14.75
C LYS A 55 34.10 -5.56 16.19
N ILE A 56 32.82 -5.57 16.54
CA ILE A 56 32.29 -6.18 17.76
C ILE A 56 31.41 -7.33 17.32
N LYS A 57 31.65 -8.54 17.83
CA LYS A 57 30.86 -9.72 17.46
C LYS A 57 30.24 -10.34 18.71
N ASN A 58 28.92 -10.50 18.68
CA ASN A 58 28.15 -11.20 19.71
C ASN A 58 28.41 -10.72 21.15
N LYS A 59 28.65 -9.43 21.36
CA LYS A 59 28.83 -8.87 22.72
C LYS A 59 27.48 -8.89 23.43
N GLU A 60 27.41 -9.52 24.58
CA GLU A 60 26.19 -9.54 25.39
C GLU A 60 25.83 -8.13 25.87
N LEU A 61 24.53 -7.82 25.85
CA LEU A 61 23.98 -6.55 26.29
C LEU A 61 23.15 -6.75 27.56
N ASP A 62 23.46 -5.94 28.58
CA ASP A 62 22.63 -5.79 29.77
C ASP A 62 21.44 -4.87 29.46
N GLY A 63 20.43 -5.42 28.76
CA GLY A 63 19.24 -4.68 28.32
C GLY A 63 19.00 -4.77 26.80
N ALA A 64 17.78 -4.41 26.38
CA ALA A 64 17.13 -4.72 25.09
C ALA A 64 16.32 -6.03 25.11
N LYS A 65 15.10 -5.94 25.66
CA LYS A 65 14.11 -7.02 25.71
C LYS A 65 13.05 -6.91 24.61
N SER A 66 13.04 -5.81 23.87
CA SER A 66 12.09 -5.52 22.80
C SER A 66 12.80 -4.95 21.58
N GLN A 67 12.14 -4.99 20.42
CA GLN A 67 12.63 -4.34 19.20
C GLN A 67 12.78 -2.83 19.38
N GLU A 68 11.89 -2.20 20.15
CA GLU A 68 11.97 -0.78 20.47
C GLU A 68 13.25 -0.45 21.26
N GLU A 69 13.52 -1.20 22.33
CA GLU A 69 14.74 -1.01 23.13
C GLU A 69 16.01 -1.32 22.33
N ALA A 70 15.97 -2.35 21.49
CA ALA A 70 17.08 -2.71 20.61
C ALA A 70 17.40 -1.58 19.62
N PHE A 71 16.38 -0.99 19.00
CA PHE A 71 16.57 0.13 18.09
C PHE A 71 17.07 1.38 18.81
N ARG A 72 16.54 1.71 19.99
CA ARG A 72 17.04 2.81 20.82
C ARG A 72 18.51 2.62 21.16
N TYR A 73 18.89 1.42 21.59
CA TYR A 73 20.29 1.07 21.86
C TYR A 73 21.16 1.25 20.61
N ILE A 74 20.69 0.79 19.45
CA ILE A 74 21.38 0.95 18.16
C ILE A 74 21.65 2.43 17.86
N ILE A 75 20.64 3.29 17.96
CA ILE A 75 20.80 4.73 17.67
C ILE A 75 21.75 5.38 18.68
N GLU A 76 21.63 5.06 19.97
CA GLU A 76 22.56 5.57 20.98
C GLU A 76 24.00 5.11 20.75
N HIS A 77 24.20 3.85 20.35
CA HIS A 77 25.51 3.30 20.03
C HIS A 77 26.14 4.03 18.85
N LEU A 78 25.37 4.25 17.78
CA LEU A 78 25.83 4.95 16.57
C LEU A 78 26.18 6.42 16.86
N LEU A 79 25.36 7.14 17.63
CA LEU A 79 25.60 8.55 17.98
C LEU A 79 26.80 8.74 18.90
N LYS A 80 27.13 7.74 19.74
CA LYS A 80 28.30 7.74 20.63
C LYS A 80 29.59 7.28 19.94
N ASP A 81 29.52 6.78 18.70
CA ASP A 81 30.71 6.38 17.97
C ASP A 81 31.47 7.62 17.45
N GLU A 82 32.58 7.94 18.11
CA GLU A 82 33.44 9.06 17.71
C GLU A 82 33.96 8.92 16.28
N GLY A 83 34.19 7.68 15.81
CA GLY A 83 34.67 7.38 14.47
C GLY A 83 33.60 7.41 13.38
N LEU A 84 32.34 7.69 13.71
CA LEU A 84 31.26 7.97 12.77
C LEU A 84 31.03 9.49 12.70
N SER A 85 31.86 10.19 11.93
CA SER A 85 31.89 11.67 11.92
C SER A 85 30.64 12.31 11.32
N GLU A 86 29.98 11.58 10.43
CA GLU A 86 28.85 12.02 9.62
C GLU A 86 27.50 11.86 10.35
N LEU A 87 27.48 11.19 11.51
CA LEU A 87 26.28 10.97 12.34
C LEU A 87 26.60 11.30 13.80
N LYS A 88 26.39 12.55 14.20
CA LYS A 88 26.60 13.05 15.58
C LYS A 88 25.30 13.42 16.27
N HIS A 89 24.27 13.74 15.50
CA HIS A 89 22.97 14.17 15.96
C HIS A 89 21.87 13.37 15.27
N ARG A 90 20.70 13.27 15.90
CA ARG A 90 19.54 12.54 15.35
C ARG A 90 19.04 13.20 14.06
N GLU A 91 19.24 14.50 13.96
CA GLU A 91 18.88 15.37 12.83
C GLU A 91 19.77 15.14 11.59
N ASP A 92 20.92 14.49 11.73
CA ASP A 92 21.79 14.17 10.60
C ASP A 92 21.17 13.07 9.70
N VAL A 93 20.23 12.28 10.25
CA VAL A 93 19.50 11.25 9.52
C VAL A 93 18.41 11.88 8.65
N GLU A 94 18.62 11.85 7.34
CA GLU A 94 17.63 12.36 6.38
C GLU A 94 16.53 11.34 6.11
N PHE A 95 16.91 10.09 5.84
CA PHE A 95 15.98 9.02 5.48
C PHE A 95 16.16 7.79 6.36
N VAL A 96 15.05 7.14 6.68
CA VAL A 96 15.02 5.79 7.27
C VAL A 96 14.21 4.88 6.37
N CYS A 97 14.87 3.93 5.74
CA CYS A 97 14.28 2.90 4.89
C CYS A 97 13.89 1.70 5.76
N HIS A 98 12.62 1.31 5.71
CA HIS A 98 12.06 0.20 6.47
C HIS A 98 11.73 -0.95 5.55
N ARG A 99 12.30 -2.13 5.82
CA ARG A 99 11.86 -3.35 5.16
C ARG A 99 10.51 -3.79 5.72
N VAL A 100 9.51 -3.88 4.86
CA VAL A 100 8.17 -4.39 5.15
C VAL A 100 7.93 -5.63 4.29
N VAL A 101 7.45 -6.73 4.86
CA VAL A 101 7.31 -7.98 4.11
C VAL A 101 6.14 -7.87 3.12
N HIS A 102 4.96 -7.53 3.62
CA HIS A 102 3.73 -7.48 2.82
C HIS A 102 3.28 -6.04 2.57
N GLY A 103 3.34 -5.59 1.31
CA GLY A 103 2.88 -4.27 0.87
C GLY A 103 1.50 -4.28 0.21
N GLY A 104 0.87 -5.45 0.09
CA GLY A 104 -0.43 -5.57 -0.55
C GLY A 104 -0.33 -5.12 -2.00
N ASP A 105 -1.14 -4.13 -2.38
CA ASP A 105 -1.21 -3.64 -3.75
C ASP A 105 -0.20 -2.53 -4.05
N TYR A 106 0.67 -2.14 -3.10
CA TYR A 106 1.71 -1.15 -3.35
C TYR A 106 2.79 -1.69 -4.30
N PRO A 107 2.93 -1.14 -5.52
CA PRO A 107 3.92 -1.61 -6.48
C PRO A 107 5.31 -0.99 -6.26
N LYS A 108 5.43 -0.02 -5.34
CA LYS A 108 6.62 0.80 -5.09
C LYS A 108 6.69 1.22 -3.63
N ALA A 109 7.87 1.68 -3.21
CA ALA A 109 8.09 2.24 -1.88
C ALA A 109 7.15 3.42 -1.58
N GLN A 110 6.73 3.55 -0.33
CA GLN A 110 5.85 4.62 0.14
C GLN A 110 6.52 5.42 1.27
N VAL A 111 6.42 6.75 1.23
CA VAL A 111 6.74 7.58 2.40
C VAL A 111 5.68 7.28 3.46
N ILE A 112 6.13 7.01 4.67
CA ILE A 112 5.26 6.60 5.77
C ILE A 112 4.67 7.85 6.41
N ASP A 113 3.35 7.97 6.32
CA ASP A 113 2.50 8.81 7.15
C ASP A 113 1.54 7.92 7.98
N ASP A 114 0.62 8.54 8.73
CA ASP A 114 -0.36 7.81 9.55
C ASP A 114 -1.28 6.91 8.70
N ASN A 115 -1.64 7.34 7.48
CA ASN A 115 -2.50 6.57 6.58
C ASN A 115 -1.78 5.31 6.07
N ILE A 116 -0.54 5.45 5.63
CA ILE A 116 0.31 4.34 5.18
C ILE A 116 0.61 3.40 6.34
N TYR A 117 0.89 3.93 7.54
CA TYR A 117 1.08 3.12 8.73
C TYR A 117 -0.14 2.23 9.01
N HIS A 118 -1.34 2.82 9.08
CA HIS A 118 -2.58 2.07 9.31
C HIS A 118 -2.93 1.14 8.15
N HIS A 119 -2.54 1.46 6.92
CA HIS A 119 -2.70 0.54 5.80
C HIS A 119 -1.81 -0.70 5.96
N ILE A 120 -0.54 -0.53 6.32
CA ILE A 120 0.39 -1.64 6.58
C ILE A 120 -0.08 -2.46 7.79
N GLU A 121 -0.67 -1.81 8.79
CA GLU A 121 -1.32 -2.46 9.93
C GLU A 121 -2.46 -3.37 9.48
N LYS A 122 -3.41 -2.88 8.66
CA LYS A 122 -4.48 -3.71 8.09
C LYS A 122 -3.96 -4.85 7.21
N LEU A 123 -2.87 -4.65 6.48
CA LEU A 123 -2.24 -5.73 5.70
C LEU A 123 -1.67 -6.84 6.59
N SER A 124 -1.48 -6.59 7.89
CA SER A 124 -1.11 -7.64 8.84
C SER A 124 -2.22 -8.66 9.00
N ASP A 125 -3.47 -8.38 8.66
CA ASP A 125 -4.53 -9.40 8.63
C ASP A 125 -4.28 -10.48 7.55
N LEU A 126 -3.55 -10.13 6.47
CA LEU A 126 -3.17 -11.07 5.41
C LEU A 126 -1.88 -11.84 5.75
N ALA A 127 -1.01 -11.25 6.58
CA ALA A 127 0.33 -11.77 6.87
C ALA A 127 0.80 -11.39 8.30
N PRO A 128 0.09 -11.85 9.34
CA PRO A 128 0.25 -11.32 10.71
C PRO A 128 1.64 -11.57 11.30
N LEU A 129 2.22 -12.72 10.97
CA LEU A 129 3.55 -13.13 11.41
C LEU A 129 4.71 -12.33 10.79
N HIS A 130 4.45 -11.47 9.80
CA HIS A 130 5.48 -10.91 8.94
C HIS A 130 5.65 -9.38 9.03
N ASN A 131 4.58 -8.61 9.28
CA ASN A 131 4.65 -7.14 9.29
C ASN A 131 4.78 -6.51 10.69
N ALA A 132 4.44 -7.22 11.77
CA ALA A 132 4.40 -6.64 13.13
C ALA A 132 5.75 -6.06 13.61
N GLY A 133 6.86 -6.72 13.27
CA GLY A 133 8.20 -6.22 13.60
C GLY A 133 8.54 -4.91 12.87
N ALA A 134 8.14 -4.81 11.61
CA ALA A 134 8.34 -3.60 10.82
C ALA A 134 7.52 -2.43 11.38
N LEU A 135 6.23 -2.64 11.69
CA LEU A 135 5.35 -1.62 12.29
C LEU A 135 5.90 -1.10 13.63
N THR A 136 6.42 -2.00 14.47
CA THR A 136 7.03 -1.63 15.74
C THR A 136 8.21 -0.67 15.53
N ILE A 137 9.14 -1.01 14.63
CA ILE A 137 10.30 -0.15 14.33
C ILE A 137 9.91 1.15 13.65
N ILE A 138 8.96 1.14 12.71
CA ILE A 138 8.44 2.36 12.08
C ILE A 138 7.97 3.36 13.15
N ARG A 139 7.18 2.88 14.12
CA ARG A 139 6.69 3.70 15.23
C ARG A 139 7.82 4.18 16.13
N THR A 140 8.80 3.32 16.43
CA THR A 140 9.96 3.71 17.25
C THR A 140 10.80 4.77 16.55
N VAL A 141 11.05 4.63 15.25
CA VAL A 141 11.79 5.62 14.46
C VAL A 141 11.08 6.97 14.45
N GLY A 142 9.76 7.00 14.30
CA GLY A 142 8.99 8.25 14.38
C GLY A 142 9.19 9.02 15.70
N LYS A 143 9.43 8.30 16.81
CA LYS A 143 9.73 8.90 18.13
C LYS A 143 11.20 9.29 18.28
N GLU A 144 12.11 8.42 17.86
CA GLU A 144 13.56 8.57 18.09
C GLU A 144 14.22 9.49 17.05
N LEU A 145 13.73 9.52 15.80
CA LEU A 145 14.29 10.28 14.69
C LEU A 145 13.18 11.14 14.02
N PRO A 146 12.53 12.07 14.74
CA PRO A 146 11.37 12.82 14.24
C PRO A 146 11.69 13.73 13.05
N GLY A 147 12.98 14.07 12.85
CA GLY A 147 13.45 14.85 11.71
C GLY A 147 13.62 14.03 10.42
N SER A 148 13.58 12.70 10.49
CA SER A 148 13.84 11.83 9.33
C SER A 148 12.58 11.54 8.50
N THR A 149 12.74 11.41 7.18
CA THR A 149 11.69 10.90 6.30
C THR A 149 11.71 9.38 6.32
N ASN A 150 10.60 8.78 6.73
CA ASN A 150 10.45 7.33 6.85
C ASN A 150 9.89 6.76 5.55
N VAL A 151 10.51 5.72 5.00
CA VAL A 151 10.11 5.13 3.72
C VAL A 151 9.98 3.62 3.86
N ALA A 152 8.80 3.07 3.55
CA ALA A 152 8.55 1.64 3.54
C ALA A 152 8.91 1.03 2.18
N TYR A 153 9.76 0.00 2.19
CA TYR A 153 10.11 -0.84 1.04
C TYR A 153 9.51 -2.22 1.22
N PHE A 154 8.75 -2.67 0.22
CA PHE A 154 7.98 -3.91 0.33
C PHE A 154 8.66 -5.07 -0.40
N ASP A 155 8.80 -6.22 0.25
CA ASP A 155 9.30 -7.45 -0.40
C ASP A 155 8.38 -7.93 -1.54
N SER A 156 7.11 -7.52 -1.54
CA SER A 156 6.14 -7.84 -2.59
C SER A 156 6.18 -6.90 -3.80
N ALA A 157 6.81 -5.72 -3.70
CA ALA A 157 6.72 -4.69 -4.73
C ALA A 157 7.35 -5.13 -6.07
N PHE A 158 8.50 -5.80 -6.04
CA PHE A 158 9.19 -6.30 -7.24
C PHE A 158 8.32 -7.27 -8.07
N HIS A 159 7.43 -7.99 -7.38
CA HIS A 159 6.54 -8.99 -7.94
C HIS A 159 5.22 -8.42 -8.47
N SER A 160 5.02 -7.09 -8.40
CA SER A 160 3.84 -6.43 -8.98
C SER A 160 3.70 -6.60 -10.50
N THR A 161 4.78 -7.04 -11.16
CA THR A 161 4.86 -7.30 -12.60
C THR A 161 4.39 -8.71 -12.99
N ILE A 162 4.08 -9.59 -12.02
CA ILE A 162 3.59 -10.94 -12.29
C ILE A 162 2.26 -10.88 -13.08
N PRO A 163 2.15 -11.60 -14.23
CA PRO A 163 0.94 -11.67 -15.02
C PRO A 163 -0.27 -12.21 -14.26
N GLU A 164 -1.48 -11.81 -14.69
CA GLU A 164 -2.73 -12.19 -14.04
C GLU A 164 -2.91 -13.72 -13.92
N HIS A 165 -2.67 -14.46 -15.01
CA HIS A 165 -2.82 -15.92 -15.00
C HIS A 165 -1.83 -16.66 -14.07
N ILE A 166 -0.73 -16.00 -13.67
CA ILE A 166 0.26 -16.57 -12.73
C ILE A 166 -0.12 -16.22 -11.28
N ARG A 167 -0.65 -15.01 -11.05
CA ARG A 167 -1.00 -14.56 -9.70
C ARG A 167 -2.36 -15.02 -9.20
N THR A 168 -3.28 -15.36 -10.10
CA THR A 168 -4.66 -15.72 -9.75
C THR A 168 -4.74 -17.17 -9.27
N TYR A 169 -5.35 -17.38 -8.11
CA TYR A 169 -5.71 -18.73 -7.65
C TYR A 169 -7.06 -19.16 -8.26
N PRO A 170 -7.22 -20.44 -8.65
CA PRO A 170 -8.46 -20.96 -9.21
C PRO A 170 -9.51 -21.24 -8.11
N ILE A 171 -9.94 -20.16 -7.43
CA ILE A 171 -10.99 -20.14 -6.41
C ILE A 171 -12.09 -19.15 -6.81
N ASP A 172 -13.13 -18.98 -5.99
CA ASP A 172 -14.15 -17.95 -6.22
C ASP A 172 -13.51 -16.57 -6.36
N GLN A 173 -13.65 -15.96 -7.54
CA GLN A 173 -12.98 -14.70 -7.85
C GLN A 173 -13.62 -13.50 -7.15
N GLY A 174 -14.89 -13.58 -6.75
CA GLY A 174 -15.53 -12.54 -5.95
C GLY A 174 -14.92 -12.48 -4.56
N ILE A 175 -14.82 -13.65 -3.90
CA ILE A 175 -14.17 -13.80 -2.60
C ILE A 175 -12.69 -13.43 -2.68
N ALA A 176 -11.98 -13.93 -3.71
CA ALA A 176 -10.55 -13.65 -3.88
C ALA A 176 -10.26 -12.15 -4.05
N LYS A 177 -11.07 -11.43 -4.85
CA LYS A 177 -10.90 -9.97 -5.02
C LYS A 177 -11.21 -9.21 -3.75
N HIS A 178 -12.35 -9.52 -3.11
CA HIS A 178 -12.76 -8.86 -1.86
C HIS A 178 -11.71 -9.03 -0.75
N ASN A 179 -11.21 -10.25 -0.56
CA ASN A 179 -10.23 -10.58 0.47
C ASN A 179 -8.78 -10.45 0.00
N LYS A 180 -8.54 -9.93 -1.21
CA LYS A 180 -7.20 -9.78 -1.82
C LYS A 180 -6.37 -11.07 -1.86
N LEU A 181 -7.01 -12.22 -2.07
CA LEU A 181 -6.38 -13.54 -2.13
C LEU A 181 -5.75 -13.80 -3.49
N ARG A 182 -4.46 -13.51 -3.61
CA ARG A 182 -3.67 -13.76 -4.82
C ARG A 182 -2.21 -14.05 -4.47
N LYS A 183 -1.42 -14.47 -5.46
CA LYS A 183 0.03 -14.47 -5.33
C LYS A 183 0.52 -13.02 -5.22
N TYR A 184 1.32 -12.76 -4.18
CA TYR A 184 2.07 -11.54 -4.01
C TYR A 184 3.55 -11.76 -4.27
N GLY A 185 4.13 -12.82 -3.68
CA GLY A 185 5.57 -13.04 -3.74
C GLY A 185 6.37 -12.18 -2.76
N PHE A 186 7.56 -12.64 -2.38
CA PHE A 186 8.44 -11.97 -1.41
C PHE A 186 9.92 -12.21 -1.73
N HIS A 187 10.80 -11.59 -0.93
CA HIS A 187 12.23 -11.38 -1.23
C HIS A 187 12.45 -10.46 -2.45
N GLY A 188 11.46 -9.64 -2.81
CA GLY A 188 11.53 -8.75 -3.96
C GLY A 188 12.65 -7.72 -3.87
N ILE A 189 13.02 -7.26 -2.66
CA ILE A 189 14.16 -6.36 -2.48
C ILE A 189 15.46 -7.08 -2.88
N SER A 190 15.63 -8.33 -2.45
CA SER A 190 16.78 -9.15 -2.85
C SER A 190 16.77 -9.44 -4.35
N TYR A 191 15.63 -9.81 -4.94
CA TYR A 191 15.57 -10.06 -6.39
C TYR A 191 15.84 -8.81 -7.23
N HIS A 192 15.42 -7.63 -6.76
CA HIS A 192 15.79 -6.37 -7.39
C HIS A 192 17.31 -6.16 -7.34
N PHE A 193 17.93 -6.37 -6.17
CA PHE A 193 19.38 -6.31 -6.04
C PHE A 193 20.09 -7.28 -7.00
N ILE A 194 19.72 -8.56 -6.96
CA ILE A 194 20.28 -9.64 -7.78
C ILE A 194 20.18 -9.28 -9.26
N SER A 195 19.00 -8.85 -9.72
CA SER A 195 18.79 -8.52 -11.14
C SER A 195 19.75 -7.43 -11.61
N ARG A 196 19.94 -6.37 -10.80
CA ARG A 196 20.84 -5.25 -11.12
C ARG A 196 22.30 -5.70 -11.21
N VAL A 197 22.80 -6.36 -10.16
CA VAL A 197 24.23 -6.73 -10.09
C VAL A 197 24.59 -7.84 -11.07
N VAL A 198 23.67 -8.75 -11.36
CA VAL A 198 23.86 -9.79 -12.39
C VAL A 198 23.84 -9.20 -13.79
N ALA A 199 22.92 -8.27 -14.10
CA ALA A 199 22.93 -7.56 -15.37
C ALA A 199 24.27 -6.84 -15.61
N GLN A 200 24.78 -6.15 -14.58
CA GLN A 200 26.10 -5.50 -14.61
C GLN A 200 27.22 -6.51 -14.83
N HIS A 201 27.23 -7.62 -14.08
CA HIS A 201 28.24 -8.67 -14.21
C HIS A 201 28.27 -9.29 -15.62
N LEU A 202 27.10 -9.52 -16.21
CA LEU A 202 26.97 -10.06 -17.56
C LEU A 202 27.15 -9.01 -18.65
N SER A 203 27.36 -7.73 -18.29
CA SER A 203 27.41 -6.60 -19.23
C SER A 203 26.18 -6.52 -20.15
N LYS A 204 25.01 -6.85 -19.61
CA LYS A 204 23.72 -6.81 -20.34
C LYS A 204 22.83 -5.68 -19.78
N PRO A 205 22.03 -5.03 -20.62
CA PRO A 205 20.94 -4.17 -20.15
C PRO A 205 19.96 -4.98 -19.29
N LEU A 206 19.51 -4.41 -18.17
CA LEU A 206 18.54 -5.05 -17.27
C LEU A 206 17.27 -5.49 -18.02
N SER A 207 16.80 -4.70 -18.99
CA SER A 207 15.62 -4.99 -19.81
C SER A 207 15.77 -6.17 -20.78
N SER A 208 16.91 -6.85 -20.79
CA SER A 208 17.21 -8.04 -21.61
C SER A 208 17.71 -9.22 -20.77
N LEU A 209 17.61 -9.10 -19.44
CA LEU A 209 18.09 -10.10 -18.50
C LEU A 209 17.01 -11.16 -18.26
N ASN A 210 17.34 -12.41 -18.56
CA ASN A 210 16.49 -13.58 -18.33
C ASN A 210 17.19 -14.55 -17.37
N ILE A 211 16.82 -14.57 -16.09
CA ILE A 211 17.47 -15.41 -15.08
C ILE A 211 16.49 -16.19 -14.21
N ILE A 212 16.97 -17.32 -13.71
CA ILE A 212 16.35 -18.05 -12.59
C ILE A 212 17.15 -17.71 -11.35
N ALA A 213 16.55 -16.96 -10.42
CA ALA A 213 17.23 -16.55 -9.18
C ALA A 213 16.68 -17.36 -7.99
N LEU A 214 17.59 -17.92 -7.19
CA LEU A 214 17.31 -18.69 -5.98
C LEU A 214 17.79 -17.90 -4.77
N HIS A 215 16.86 -17.33 -3.99
CA HIS A 215 17.19 -16.73 -2.70
C HIS A 215 16.98 -17.77 -1.60
N LEU A 216 18.07 -18.37 -1.11
CA LEU A 216 18.06 -19.50 -0.19
C LEU A 216 18.61 -19.07 1.19
N GLY A 217 17.72 -18.95 2.17
CA GLY A 217 18.04 -18.69 3.57
C GLY A 217 17.09 -19.45 4.50
N SER A 218 16.93 -18.97 5.74
CA SER A 218 15.94 -19.56 6.67
C SER A 218 14.50 -19.47 6.13
N GLY A 219 14.20 -18.42 5.37
CA GLY A 219 13.16 -18.42 4.35
C GLY A 219 13.79 -18.57 2.97
N ALA A 220 13.21 -19.41 2.12
CA ALA A 220 13.73 -19.68 0.78
C ALA A 220 12.67 -19.42 -0.30
N SER A 221 13.07 -18.82 -1.41
CA SER A 221 12.24 -18.68 -2.60
C SER A 221 13.05 -18.79 -3.89
N ALA A 222 12.36 -19.00 -5.00
CA ALA A 222 12.93 -18.83 -6.34
C ALA A 222 12.07 -17.86 -7.15
N CYS A 223 12.68 -17.11 -8.07
CA CYS A 223 12.03 -16.16 -8.95
C CYS A 223 12.48 -16.36 -10.41
N VAL A 224 11.52 -16.31 -11.32
CA VAL A 224 11.76 -16.08 -12.75
C VAL A 224 11.86 -14.58 -12.96
N ILE A 225 12.97 -14.13 -13.53
CA ILE A 225 13.14 -12.75 -13.98
C ILE A 225 13.22 -12.81 -15.51
N ARG A 226 12.25 -12.17 -16.18
CA ARG A 226 12.15 -12.07 -17.64
C ARG A 226 12.22 -10.60 -18.02
N ASP A 227 13.13 -10.24 -18.91
CA ASP A 227 13.38 -8.84 -19.32
C ASP A 227 13.62 -7.90 -18.11
N GLY A 228 14.31 -8.41 -17.09
CA GLY A 228 14.62 -7.68 -15.86
C GLY A 228 13.44 -7.49 -14.90
N ARG A 229 12.29 -8.10 -15.16
CA ARG A 229 11.07 -8.00 -14.31
C ARG A 229 10.67 -9.35 -13.76
N SER A 230 10.01 -9.35 -12.59
CA SER A 230 9.49 -10.59 -12.02
C SER A 230 8.36 -11.15 -12.87
N TRP A 231 8.55 -12.36 -13.39
CA TRP A 231 7.53 -13.07 -14.15
C TRP A 231 6.76 -14.07 -13.30
N ASP A 232 7.46 -14.79 -12.43
CA ASP A 232 6.88 -15.71 -11.44
C ASP A 232 7.80 -15.83 -10.23
N THR A 233 7.25 -16.24 -9.10
CA THR A 233 7.98 -16.52 -7.85
C THR A 233 7.30 -17.64 -7.06
N THR A 234 8.08 -18.36 -6.27
CA THR A 234 7.59 -19.57 -5.57
C THR A 234 6.66 -19.22 -4.43
N MET A 235 6.88 -18.07 -3.78
CA MET A 235 6.03 -17.64 -2.68
C MET A 235 4.69 -17.11 -3.18
N GLY A 236 3.67 -17.31 -2.36
CA GLY A 236 2.26 -17.20 -2.72
C GLY A 236 1.61 -15.94 -2.16
N LEU A 237 0.44 -16.15 -1.53
CA LEU A 237 -0.24 -15.15 -0.71
C LEU A 237 0.64 -14.72 0.46
N THR A 238 1.32 -15.69 1.08
CA THR A 238 2.25 -15.48 2.19
C THR A 238 3.61 -16.12 1.87
N PRO A 239 4.66 -15.81 2.65
CA PRO A 239 5.97 -16.44 2.54
C PRO A 239 6.01 -17.95 2.87
N LEU A 240 4.86 -18.60 3.11
CA LEU A 240 4.75 -20.03 3.40
C LEU A 240 4.81 -20.89 2.13
N ALA A 241 4.15 -20.46 1.06
CA ALA A 241 4.10 -21.24 -0.18
C ALA A 241 5.48 -21.26 -0.85
N GLY A 242 5.75 -22.30 -1.64
CA GLY A 242 6.98 -22.43 -2.40
C GLY A 242 7.93 -23.47 -1.81
N LEU A 243 9.18 -23.06 -1.62
CA LEU A 243 10.23 -23.88 -1.04
C LEU A 243 10.03 -24.05 0.48
N PRO A 244 10.39 -25.19 1.07
CA PRO A 244 10.44 -25.32 2.52
C PRO A 244 11.51 -24.38 3.08
N GLY A 245 11.31 -23.94 4.32
CA GLY A 245 12.24 -23.12 5.08
C GLY A 245 12.67 -23.82 6.37
N ALA A 246 13.36 -23.07 7.24
CA ALA A 246 13.82 -23.60 8.53
C ALA A 246 12.69 -24.14 9.38
N THR A 247 11.65 -23.34 9.54
CA THR A 247 10.46 -23.69 10.32
C THR A 247 9.18 -23.74 9.49
N ARG A 248 9.29 -23.48 8.18
CA ARG A 248 8.16 -23.37 7.25
C ARG A 248 8.03 -24.63 6.39
N SER A 249 6.81 -25.14 6.22
CA SER A 249 6.56 -26.35 5.43
C SER A 249 6.90 -26.22 3.95
N GLY A 250 6.82 -25.00 3.38
CA GLY A 250 6.73 -24.84 1.94
C GLY A 250 5.36 -25.28 1.42
N SER A 251 5.25 -25.43 0.10
CA SER A 251 4.03 -25.94 -0.53
C SER A 251 3.78 -27.41 -0.15
N ILE A 252 2.60 -27.68 0.40
CA ILE A 252 2.06 -29.00 0.72
C ILE A 252 0.58 -29.06 0.31
N ASP A 253 -0.03 -30.24 0.39
CA ASP A 253 -1.48 -30.38 0.17
C ASP A 253 -2.27 -29.47 1.14
N PRO A 254 -3.13 -28.56 0.66
CA PRO A 254 -3.92 -27.67 1.52
C PRO A 254 -4.83 -28.41 2.52
N SER A 255 -5.29 -29.62 2.19
CA SER A 255 -6.14 -30.44 3.06
C SER A 255 -5.37 -31.11 4.20
N LEU A 256 -4.05 -31.27 4.06
CA LEU A 256 -3.20 -31.99 5.02
C LEU A 256 -3.33 -31.42 6.43
N VAL A 257 -3.40 -30.09 6.57
CA VAL A 257 -3.44 -29.44 7.88
C VAL A 257 -4.67 -29.82 8.71
N PHE A 258 -5.81 -30.10 8.05
CA PHE A 258 -7.04 -30.55 8.70
C PHE A 258 -7.00 -32.01 9.12
N HIS A 259 -6.12 -32.81 8.51
CA HIS A 259 -5.79 -34.16 8.96
C HIS A 259 -4.73 -34.15 10.07
N TYR A 260 -3.83 -33.17 10.06
CA TYR A 260 -2.80 -33.00 11.08
C TYR A 260 -3.40 -32.55 12.42
N THR A 261 -4.41 -31.68 12.40
CA THR A 261 -5.11 -31.20 13.59
C THR A 261 -6.59 -30.92 13.32
N HIS A 262 -7.46 -31.31 14.26
CA HIS A 262 -8.89 -30.98 14.23
C HIS A 262 -9.18 -29.50 14.54
N GLU A 263 -8.19 -28.75 15.04
CA GLU A 263 -8.32 -27.34 15.44
C GLU A 263 -7.70 -26.38 14.43
N ALA A 264 -7.46 -26.80 13.18
CA ALA A 264 -6.69 -26.03 12.20
C ALA A 264 -7.15 -24.57 12.06
N GLY A 265 -8.46 -24.31 12.07
CA GLY A 265 -9.05 -22.97 11.96
C GLY A 265 -9.19 -22.21 13.28
N MET A 266 -8.85 -22.80 14.43
CA MET A 266 -8.95 -22.16 15.74
C MET A 266 -7.77 -21.21 15.98
N PRO A 267 -7.93 -20.15 16.79
CA PRO A 267 -6.81 -19.29 17.19
C PRO A 267 -5.68 -20.08 17.87
N SER A 268 -4.44 -19.80 17.46
CA SER A 268 -3.21 -20.31 18.09
C SER A 268 -3.01 -19.68 19.48
N ARG A 269 -2.24 -20.35 20.34
CA ARG A 269 -1.81 -19.80 21.64
C ARG A 269 -0.97 -18.52 21.50
N SER A 270 -0.29 -18.36 20.36
CA SER A 270 0.50 -17.17 20.04
C SER A 270 -0.36 -16.02 19.49
N SER A 271 -1.65 -16.25 19.27
CA SER A 271 -2.56 -15.21 18.77
C SER A 271 -2.85 -14.18 19.86
N THR A 272 -2.87 -12.91 19.46
CA THR A 272 -3.24 -11.79 20.33
C THR A 272 -4.43 -11.04 19.73
N LYS A 273 -5.00 -10.08 20.48
CA LYS A 273 -6.06 -9.20 19.96
C LYS A 273 -5.62 -8.41 18.71
N GLU A 274 -4.33 -8.18 18.56
CA GLU A 274 -3.71 -7.40 17.48
C GLU A 274 -3.09 -8.30 16.40
N MET A 275 -3.08 -9.63 16.61
CA MET A 275 -2.44 -10.60 15.74
C MET A 275 -3.25 -11.90 15.73
N HIS A 276 -4.17 -12.01 14.78
CA HIS A 276 -4.97 -13.20 14.58
C HIS A 276 -4.16 -14.26 13.83
N ILE A 277 -3.80 -15.35 14.52
CA ILE A 277 -3.05 -16.47 13.95
C ILE A 277 -3.83 -17.74 14.23
N THR A 278 -4.09 -18.53 13.21
CA THR A 278 -4.70 -19.85 13.35
C THR A 278 -3.68 -20.92 13.78
N GLN A 279 -4.15 -22.02 14.35
CA GLN A 279 -3.30 -23.18 14.66
C GLN A 279 -2.61 -23.70 13.39
N ALA A 280 -3.29 -23.67 12.24
CA ALA A 280 -2.71 -24.01 10.95
C ALA A 280 -1.51 -23.14 10.61
N GLU A 281 -1.62 -21.81 10.72
CA GLU A 281 -0.53 -20.89 10.43
C GLU A 281 0.66 -21.08 11.37
N GLU A 282 0.42 -21.31 12.66
CA GLU A 282 1.46 -21.60 13.64
C GLU A 282 2.21 -22.90 13.28
N ILE A 283 1.48 -23.98 13.02
CA ILE A 283 2.06 -25.29 12.67
C ILE A 283 2.92 -25.14 11.41
N LEU A 284 2.35 -24.55 10.35
CA LEU A 284 2.99 -24.50 9.04
C LEU A 284 4.13 -23.49 8.96
N ASN A 285 4.14 -22.42 9.76
CA ASN A 285 5.21 -21.40 9.73
C ASN A 285 6.29 -21.56 10.81
N LYS A 286 5.96 -22.11 11.98
CA LYS A 286 6.85 -22.14 13.16
C LYS A 286 7.25 -23.55 13.58
N ARG A 287 6.46 -24.58 13.25
CA ARG A 287 6.64 -25.95 13.73
C ARG A 287 6.80 -26.97 12.59
N SER A 288 7.12 -26.51 11.39
CA SER A 288 7.33 -27.33 10.20
C SER A 288 8.76 -27.14 9.68
N GLY A 289 8.99 -27.38 8.38
CA GLY A 289 10.30 -27.20 7.75
C GLY A 289 11.32 -28.24 8.19
N TRP A 290 12.58 -28.02 7.86
CA TRP A 290 13.63 -28.98 8.19
C TRP A 290 13.87 -29.08 9.70
N ALA A 291 13.59 -28.04 10.49
CA ALA A 291 13.71 -28.12 11.94
C ALA A 291 12.77 -29.18 12.56
N ALA A 292 11.61 -29.43 11.96
CA ALA A 292 10.71 -30.50 12.41
C ALA A 292 11.24 -31.90 12.10
N LEU A 293 12.17 -32.02 11.13
CA LEU A 293 12.79 -33.28 10.74
C LEU A 293 14.09 -33.53 11.51
N THR A 294 14.90 -32.49 11.71
CA THR A 294 16.29 -32.62 12.18
C THR A 294 16.53 -32.06 13.58
N GLY A 295 15.57 -31.30 14.13
CA GLY A 295 15.74 -30.59 15.41
C GLY A 295 16.59 -29.33 15.35
N THR A 296 17.16 -28.95 14.19
CA THR A 296 17.94 -27.72 14.01
C THR A 296 17.38 -26.84 12.90
N THR A 297 17.55 -25.53 13.04
CA THR A 297 17.21 -24.55 11.98
C THR A 297 18.40 -24.25 11.07
N ASP A 298 19.61 -24.66 11.45
CA ASP A 298 20.84 -24.41 10.70
C ASP A 298 21.01 -25.42 9.56
N PHE A 299 20.92 -24.95 8.31
CA PHE A 299 21.08 -25.80 7.15
C PHE A 299 22.55 -26.21 6.90
N GLY A 300 23.52 -25.45 7.43
CA GLY A 300 24.93 -25.82 7.39
C GLY A 300 25.18 -27.12 8.15
N ASP A 301 24.63 -27.24 9.36
CA ASP A 301 24.70 -28.46 10.17
C ASP A 301 24.04 -29.65 9.46
N ILE A 302 22.89 -29.42 8.83
CA ILE A 302 22.18 -30.43 8.04
C ILE A 302 23.02 -30.88 6.84
N SER A 303 23.60 -29.93 6.11
CA SER A 303 24.42 -30.20 4.94
C SER A 303 25.76 -30.87 5.27
N ALA A 304 26.23 -30.79 6.52
CA ALA A 304 27.46 -31.43 6.97
C ALA A 304 27.22 -32.81 7.62
N SER A 305 25.97 -33.15 7.91
CA SER A 305 25.61 -34.37 8.64
C SER A 305 25.18 -35.51 7.71
N ASP A 306 25.59 -36.73 8.08
CA ASP A 306 25.13 -37.98 7.48
C ASP A 306 24.04 -38.67 8.31
N ALA A 307 23.40 -37.98 9.25
CA ALA A 307 22.23 -38.52 9.93
C ALA A 307 21.09 -38.77 8.91
N PRO A 308 20.32 -39.88 9.00
CA PRO A 308 19.22 -40.16 8.07
C PRO A 308 18.22 -39.01 7.90
N GLU A 309 17.86 -38.34 9.00
CA GLU A 309 16.97 -37.19 9.04
C GLU A 309 17.57 -35.95 8.35
N CYS A 310 18.87 -35.72 8.49
CA CYS A 310 19.57 -34.62 7.81
C CYS A 310 19.67 -34.87 6.31
N ARG A 311 19.97 -36.10 5.89
CA ARG A 311 19.93 -36.48 4.47
C ARG A 311 18.54 -36.29 3.88
N LEU A 312 17.51 -36.75 4.57
CA LEU A 312 16.12 -36.58 4.14
C LEU A 312 15.76 -35.10 3.98
N ALA A 313 16.11 -34.26 4.96
CA ALA A 313 15.85 -32.82 4.89
C ALA A 313 16.59 -32.13 3.73
N PHE A 314 17.87 -32.49 3.52
CA PHE A 314 18.68 -31.99 2.40
C PHE A 314 18.07 -32.41 1.05
N ASP A 315 17.73 -33.68 0.90
CA ASP A 315 17.18 -34.23 -0.34
C ASP A 315 15.82 -33.64 -0.67
N ILE A 316 14.93 -33.44 0.32
CA ILE A 316 13.65 -32.73 0.13
C ILE A 316 13.90 -31.31 -0.37
N PHE A 317 14.83 -30.57 0.24
CA PHE A 317 15.08 -29.20 -0.17
C PHE A 317 15.65 -29.11 -1.59
N ALA A 318 16.65 -29.95 -1.91
CA ALA A 318 17.24 -30.02 -3.24
C ALA A 318 16.22 -30.44 -4.32
N ASP A 319 15.36 -31.41 -4.02
CA ASP A 319 14.29 -31.87 -4.91
C ASP A 319 13.29 -30.74 -5.21
N ARG A 320 12.81 -30.03 -4.18
CA ARG A 320 11.88 -28.91 -4.36
C ARG A 320 12.51 -27.79 -5.19
N ILE A 321 13.77 -27.45 -4.94
CA ILE A 321 14.50 -26.48 -5.77
C ILE A 321 14.55 -26.94 -7.23
N LEU A 322 14.92 -28.21 -7.48
CA LEU A 322 15.02 -28.74 -8.83
C LEU A 322 13.68 -28.70 -9.59
N GLY A 323 12.58 -29.01 -8.90
CA GLY A 323 11.23 -28.90 -9.47
C GLY A 323 10.89 -27.49 -9.94
N TYR A 324 11.23 -26.45 -9.14
CA TYR A 324 11.04 -25.07 -9.54
C TYR A 324 12.02 -24.64 -10.64
N VAL A 325 13.29 -25.02 -10.59
CA VAL A 325 14.27 -24.73 -11.65
C VAL A 325 13.78 -25.26 -13.00
N GLY A 326 13.31 -26.50 -13.07
CA GLY A 326 12.75 -27.08 -14.29
C GLY A 326 11.52 -26.32 -14.79
N SER A 327 10.55 -26.03 -13.91
CA SER A 327 9.36 -25.24 -14.26
C SER A 327 9.71 -23.84 -14.77
N TYR A 328 10.71 -23.21 -14.15
CA TYR A 328 11.11 -21.83 -14.43
C TYR A 328 11.94 -21.72 -15.70
N TYR A 329 12.76 -22.73 -16.00
CA TYR A 329 13.42 -22.86 -17.29
C TYR A 329 12.40 -22.93 -18.44
N LEU A 330 11.31 -23.68 -18.26
CA LEU A 330 10.22 -23.74 -19.24
C LEU A 330 9.46 -22.41 -19.36
N LYS A 331 9.26 -21.67 -18.26
CA LYS A 331 8.64 -20.33 -18.29
C LYS A 331 9.48 -19.28 -19.03
N LEU A 332 10.79 -19.50 -19.10
CA LEU A 332 11.73 -18.71 -19.91
C LEU A 332 11.94 -19.31 -21.31
N GLU A 333 11.22 -20.37 -21.68
CA GLU A 333 11.29 -21.00 -23.00
C GLU A 333 12.72 -21.47 -23.35
N GLY A 334 13.55 -21.75 -22.33
CA GLY A 334 14.96 -22.11 -22.46
C GLY A 334 15.91 -20.95 -22.76
N ASP A 335 15.43 -19.72 -22.84
CA ASP A 335 16.26 -18.51 -22.93
C ASP A 335 16.65 -18.06 -21.51
N VAL A 336 17.72 -18.66 -21.00
CA VAL A 336 18.22 -18.40 -19.64
C VAL A 336 19.66 -17.90 -19.72
N ASP A 337 19.92 -16.71 -19.22
CA ASP A 337 21.27 -16.17 -19.08
C ASP A 337 22.04 -16.88 -17.96
N ALA A 338 21.39 -17.03 -16.81
CA ALA A 338 22.01 -17.59 -15.61
C ALA A 338 21.02 -18.27 -14.65
N LEU A 339 21.51 -19.30 -13.96
CA LEU A 339 20.98 -19.77 -12.68
C LEU A 339 21.77 -19.10 -11.55
N VAL A 340 21.09 -18.33 -10.70
CA VAL A 340 21.73 -17.51 -9.67
C VAL A 340 21.39 -18.06 -8.29
N PHE A 341 22.41 -18.35 -7.48
CA PHE A 341 22.29 -18.72 -6.08
C PHE A 341 22.62 -17.53 -5.18
N ALA A 342 21.71 -17.18 -4.28
CA ALA A 342 21.85 -16.06 -3.36
C ALA A 342 21.29 -16.43 -1.98
N GLY A 343 21.49 -15.55 -0.99
CA GLY A 343 21.06 -15.78 0.39
C GLY A 343 22.03 -16.70 1.14
N GLY A 344 21.98 -16.70 2.47
CA GLY A 344 23.01 -17.33 3.29
C GLY A 344 23.28 -18.81 2.97
N ILE A 345 22.25 -19.59 2.60
CA ILE A 345 22.41 -20.99 2.18
C ILE A 345 22.92 -21.06 0.73
N GLY A 346 22.39 -20.23 -0.18
CA GLY A 346 22.80 -20.23 -1.59
C GLY A 346 24.24 -19.77 -1.80
N GLU A 347 24.71 -18.84 -0.97
CA GLU A 347 26.07 -18.29 -1.00
C GLU A 347 27.11 -19.27 -0.43
N LYS A 348 26.80 -19.95 0.69
CA LYS A 348 27.75 -20.82 1.40
C LYS A 348 27.63 -22.30 1.04
N GLY A 349 26.47 -22.75 0.55
CA GLY A 349 26.14 -24.16 0.34
C GLY A 349 26.69 -24.76 -0.95
N ALA A 350 28.01 -24.96 -1.04
CA ALA A 350 28.66 -25.57 -2.21
C ALA A 350 28.06 -26.93 -2.58
N ARG A 351 27.86 -27.82 -1.61
CA ARG A 351 27.21 -29.13 -1.76
C ARG A 351 25.79 -29.04 -2.33
N LEU A 352 25.00 -28.06 -1.88
CA LEU A 352 23.64 -27.85 -2.38
C LEU A 352 23.65 -27.36 -3.82
N ARG A 353 24.51 -26.41 -4.16
CA ARG A 353 24.66 -25.92 -5.54
C ARG A 353 25.05 -27.06 -6.48
N GLU A 354 26.03 -27.87 -6.09
CA GLU A 354 26.44 -29.05 -6.84
C GLU A 354 25.27 -30.01 -7.08
N ARG A 355 24.54 -30.38 -6.02
CA ARG A 355 23.39 -31.29 -6.12
C ARG A 355 22.28 -30.77 -7.05
N VAL A 356 21.98 -29.47 -7.00
CA VAL A 356 20.95 -28.83 -7.84
C VAL A 356 21.41 -28.78 -9.29
N VAL A 357 22.65 -28.32 -9.55
CA VAL A 357 23.19 -28.21 -10.90
C VAL A 357 23.35 -29.58 -11.55
N GLN A 358 23.80 -30.58 -10.81
CA GLN A 358 23.87 -31.96 -11.30
C GLN A 358 22.48 -32.47 -11.75
N GLY A 359 21.44 -32.18 -10.97
CA GLY A 359 20.06 -32.53 -11.32
C GLY A 359 19.53 -31.77 -12.54
N ALA A 360 19.99 -30.53 -12.76
CA ALA A 360 19.61 -29.68 -13.87
C ALA A 360 20.52 -29.82 -15.12
N ARG A 361 21.48 -30.76 -15.12
CA ARG A 361 22.46 -30.93 -16.19
C ARG A 361 21.83 -31.14 -17.57
N CYS A 362 20.69 -31.84 -17.64
CA CYS A 362 19.96 -32.06 -18.88
C CYS A 362 19.44 -30.77 -19.54
N LEU A 363 19.37 -29.67 -18.80
CA LEU A 363 18.98 -28.34 -19.30
C LEU A 363 20.18 -27.51 -19.78
N GLY A 364 21.42 -28.02 -19.65
CA GLY A 364 22.64 -27.34 -20.09
C GLY A 364 23.41 -26.59 -18.99
N PHE A 365 23.01 -26.73 -17.72
CA PHE A 365 23.78 -26.23 -16.58
C PHE A 365 24.93 -27.18 -16.25
N ALA A 366 26.14 -26.64 -16.08
CA ALA A 366 27.32 -27.38 -15.66
C ALA A 366 28.18 -26.52 -14.73
N LEU A 367 28.62 -27.12 -13.63
CA LEU A 367 29.35 -26.47 -12.55
C LEU A 367 30.85 -26.76 -12.66
N ASP A 368 31.69 -25.78 -12.34
CA ASP A 368 33.11 -25.98 -12.07
C ASP A 368 33.29 -26.23 -10.57
N GLY A 369 33.74 -27.44 -10.22
CA GLY A 369 33.87 -27.86 -8.81
C GLY A 369 34.82 -26.99 -8.00
N GLU A 370 35.97 -26.59 -8.56
CA GLU A 370 36.93 -25.75 -7.84
C GLU A 370 36.40 -24.35 -7.61
N LYS A 371 35.76 -23.75 -8.62
CA LYS A 371 35.14 -22.43 -8.46
C LYS A 371 34.00 -22.47 -7.45
N ASN A 372 33.20 -23.54 -7.46
CA ASN A 372 32.09 -23.71 -6.54
C ASN A 372 32.53 -23.74 -5.07
N GLU A 373 33.61 -24.47 -4.77
CA GLU A 373 34.17 -24.55 -3.41
C GLU A 373 34.72 -23.19 -2.95
N LYS A 374 35.38 -22.45 -3.84
CA LYS A 374 35.98 -21.14 -3.53
C LYS A 374 34.96 -20.00 -3.42
N ALA A 375 33.74 -20.19 -3.94
CA ALA A 375 32.74 -19.12 -4.06
C ALA A 375 32.35 -18.48 -2.72
N ALA A 376 32.30 -19.25 -1.63
CA ALA A 376 31.93 -18.73 -0.31
C ALA A 376 32.96 -17.74 0.27
N GLY A 377 34.22 -17.82 -0.19
CA GLY A 377 35.31 -16.92 0.22
C GLY A 377 35.57 -15.77 -0.75
N ALA A 378 34.80 -15.65 -1.85
CA ALA A 378 35.02 -14.62 -2.85
C ALA A 378 34.62 -13.22 -2.33
N GLU A 379 35.46 -12.22 -2.62
CA GLU A 379 35.18 -10.82 -2.29
C GLU A 379 34.17 -10.19 -3.26
N SER A 380 34.06 -10.71 -4.48
CA SER A 380 33.13 -10.22 -5.50
C SER A 380 31.67 -10.42 -5.11
N VAL A 381 30.83 -9.43 -5.41
CA VAL A 381 29.37 -9.49 -5.22
C VAL A 381 28.75 -10.61 -6.05
N VAL A 382 29.21 -10.79 -7.29
CA VAL A 382 28.77 -11.87 -8.18
C VAL A 382 29.99 -12.68 -8.62
N THR A 383 29.92 -13.99 -8.48
CA THR A 383 30.98 -14.94 -8.83
C THR A 383 30.44 -15.99 -9.79
N ASP A 384 31.07 -16.16 -10.95
CA ASP A 384 30.74 -17.22 -11.91
C ASP A 384 31.41 -18.54 -11.49
N VAL A 385 30.60 -19.55 -11.22
CA VAL A 385 31.00 -20.90 -10.81
C VAL A 385 30.68 -21.95 -11.88
N GLY A 386 30.25 -21.52 -13.07
CA GLY A 386 29.96 -22.40 -14.19
C GLY A 386 31.22 -23.03 -14.82
N ALA A 387 31.05 -24.23 -15.35
CA ALA A 387 32.00 -24.88 -16.24
C ALA A 387 32.12 -24.10 -17.55
N ALA A 388 33.30 -24.14 -18.18
CA ALA A 388 33.58 -23.37 -19.40
C ALA A 388 32.68 -23.74 -20.60
N ASP A 389 32.21 -24.99 -20.64
CA ASP A 389 31.33 -25.54 -21.67
C ASP A 389 29.84 -25.49 -21.30
N SER A 390 29.48 -24.88 -20.17
CA SER A 390 28.07 -24.76 -19.77
C SER A 390 27.31 -23.84 -20.73
N ARG A 391 26.11 -24.27 -21.14
CA ARG A 391 25.23 -23.47 -21.99
C ARG A 391 24.74 -22.19 -21.30
N HIS A 392 24.53 -22.26 -19.99
CA HIS A 392 23.98 -21.18 -19.17
C HIS A 392 24.95 -20.86 -18.02
N ARG A 393 25.05 -19.59 -17.62
CA ARG A 393 25.92 -19.22 -16.50
C ARG A 393 25.39 -19.75 -15.18
N ILE A 394 26.29 -19.99 -14.23
CA ILE A 394 25.94 -20.35 -12.85
C ILE A 394 26.61 -19.36 -11.94
N LEU A 395 25.81 -18.53 -11.27
CA LEU A 395 26.32 -17.40 -10.53
C LEU A 395 26.01 -17.57 -9.04
N VAL A 396 26.95 -17.19 -8.20
CA VAL A 396 26.73 -16.96 -6.76
C VAL A 396 26.68 -15.46 -6.54
N CYS A 397 25.58 -14.96 -5.99
CA CYS A 397 25.34 -13.54 -5.75
C CYS A 397 25.17 -13.27 -4.25
N ARG A 398 26.06 -12.46 -3.68
CA ARG A 398 25.99 -11.97 -2.30
C ARG A 398 24.97 -10.85 -2.22
N THR A 399 23.77 -11.14 -1.73
CA THR A 399 22.67 -10.17 -1.74
C THR A 399 22.82 -9.13 -0.64
N ASP A 400 22.48 -7.88 -0.94
CA ASP A 400 22.43 -6.79 0.05
C ASP A 400 21.11 -6.02 -0.09
N GLU A 401 20.13 -6.41 0.73
CA GLU A 401 18.79 -5.81 0.74
C GLU A 401 18.83 -4.36 1.29
N GLN A 402 19.66 -4.10 2.30
CA GLN A 402 19.82 -2.77 2.89
C GLN A 402 20.42 -1.79 1.88
N LEU A 403 21.46 -2.19 1.17
CA LEU A 403 22.05 -1.37 0.11
C LEU A 403 21.04 -1.13 -1.00
N GLN A 404 20.24 -2.12 -1.39
CA GLN A 404 19.21 -1.94 -2.41
C GLN A 404 18.14 -0.92 -1.99
N MET A 405 17.70 -0.94 -0.72
CA MET A 405 16.78 0.06 -0.20
C MET A 405 17.42 1.45 -0.16
N ALA A 406 18.65 1.60 0.35
CA ALA A 406 19.35 2.87 0.40
C ALA A 406 19.61 3.46 -1.00
N ARG A 407 19.94 2.59 -1.96
CA ARG A 407 20.13 2.94 -3.38
C ARG A 407 18.83 3.45 -4.00
N SER A 408 17.76 2.68 -3.87
CA SER A 408 16.42 3.07 -4.35
C SER A 408 15.96 4.37 -3.69
N CYS A 409 16.30 4.58 -2.42
CA CYS A 409 16.00 5.81 -1.69
C CYS A 409 16.76 7.01 -2.22
N THR A 410 18.00 6.81 -2.67
CA THR A 410 18.80 7.85 -3.29
C THR A 410 18.24 8.21 -4.67
N GLU A 411 17.80 7.22 -5.46
CA GLU A 411 17.13 7.44 -6.76
C GLU A 411 15.85 8.27 -6.63
N ASP A 412 15.01 7.96 -5.65
CA ASP A 412 13.73 8.62 -5.42
C ASP A 412 13.79 9.79 -4.40
N ALA A 413 15.00 10.22 -4.01
CA ALA A 413 15.19 11.14 -2.88
C ALA A 413 14.42 12.48 -3.04
N ASP A 414 14.46 13.08 -4.23
CA ASP A 414 13.76 14.36 -4.49
C ASP A 414 12.24 14.23 -4.42
N LYS A 415 11.72 13.11 -4.92
CA LYS A 415 10.31 12.77 -4.79
C LYS A 415 9.93 12.63 -3.32
N PHE A 416 10.71 11.91 -2.52
CA PHE A 416 10.41 11.76 -1.09
C PHE A 416 10.54 13.07 -0.30
N ARG A 417 11.44 13.97 -0.68
CA ARG A 417 11.53 15.32 -0.09
C ARG A 417 10.27 16.13 -0.34
N SER A 418 9.73 16.09 -1.56
CA SER A 418 8.48 16.80 -1.90
C SER A 418 7.25 16.27 -1.16
N GLN A 419 7.29 15.01 -0.71
CA GLN A 419 6.21 14.36 0.04
C GLN A 419 6.29 14.60 1.55
N LYS A 420 7.38 15.23 2.04
CA LYS A 420 7.56 15.54 3.45
C LYS A 420 6.76 16.78 3.84
N THR A 421 5.50 16.60 4.24
CA THR A 421 4.73 17.65 4.88
C THR A 421 5.26 17.85 6.31
N SER A 422 5.71 19.06 6.63
CA SER A 422 6.27 19.39 7.95
C SER A 422 5.19 19.33 9.03
N VAL A 423 5.05 18.19 9.71
CA VAL A 423 4.23 18.07 10.93
C VAL A 423 5.07 18.57 12.11
N GLN A 424 5.02 19.87 12.42
CA GLN A 424 5.49 20.38 13.71
C GLN A 424 4.40 20.18 14.77
N VAL A 425 4.49 19.09 15.54
CA VAL A 425 3.68 18.93 16.75
C VAL A 425 4.23 19.86 17.84
N LYS A 426 3.70 21.09 17.93
CA LYS A 426 3.92 21.94 19.11
C LYS A 426 2.92 21.54 20.20
N VAL A 427 3.34 20.66 21.10
CA VAL A 427 2.61 20.43 22.37
C VAL A 427 2.85 21.65 23.28
N ARG A 428 1.87 22.55 23.37
CA ARG A 428 1.78 23.46 24.52
C ARG A 428 0.95 22.80 25.60
N ARG A 429 1.56 22.54 26.76
CA ARG A 429 0.82 22.23 27.99
C ARG A 429 -0.05 23.42 28.35
N CYS A 430 -1.37 23.22 28.42
CA CYS A 430 -2.29 24.16 29.03
C CYS A 430 -2.89 23.53 30.30
N CYS A 431 -2.75 24.23 31.43
CA CYS A 431 -3.31 23.87 32.72
C CYS A 431 -4.83 24.13 32.71
N SER A 432 -5.62 23.24 32.12
CA SER A 432 -7.04 23.00 32.46
C SER A 432 -7.61 21.96 31.48
N GLY A 433 -8.07 20.83 32.02
CA GLY A 433 -8.42 19.64 31.23
C GLY A 433 -9.68 19.76 30.37
N ARG A 434 -9.59 20.43 29.23
CA ARG A 434 -10.52 20.26 28.08
C ARG A 434 -9.74 20.32 26.77
N HIS A 435 -9.85 19.26 25.97
CA HIS A 435 -9.23 19.18 24.65
C HIS A 435 -10.06 20.00 23.66
N MET A 436 -9.48 21.05 23.09
CA MET A 436 -10.03 21.79 21.96
C MET A 436 -8.96 21.80 20.87
N VAL A 437 -9.24 21.12 19.75
CA VAL A 437 -8.37 21.12 18.57
C VAL A 437 -8.63 22.43 17.82
N VAL A 438 -7.64 23.31 17.75
CA VAL A 438 -7.70 24.53 16.92
C VAL A 438 -6.77 24.33 15.73
N VAL A 439 -7.36 24.18 14.55
CA VAL A 439 -6.65 24.13 13.26
C VAL A 439 -6.14 25.53 12.92
N THR A 440 -4.84 25.68 12.65
CA THR A 440 -4.27 26.94 12.15
C THR A 440 -3.85 26.82 10.69
N LYS A 441 -4.55 27.62 9.87
CA LYS A 441 -4.29 28.11 8.51
C LYS A 441 -3.10 27.51 7.73
N VAL A 442 -3.42 26.69 6.73
CA VAL A 442 -2.52 26.34 5.61
C VAL A 442 -2.52 27.54 4.63
N VAL A 443 -1.34 28.01 4.23
CA VAL A 443 -1.19 29.08 3.24
C VAL A 443 -1.37 28.48 1.84
N PRO A 444 -2.27 29.03 0.98
CA PRO A 444 -2.48 28.50 -0.37
C PRO A 444 -1.30 28.81 -1.28
N MET A 445 -0.88 27.82 -2.09
CA MET A 445 -0.02 28.07 -3.26
C MET A 445 -0.81 28.83 -4.33
N PRO A 446 -0.18 29.72 -5.11
CA PRO A 446 -0.87 30.43 -6.19
C PRO A 446 -1.20 29.50 -7.36
N HIS A 447 -2.47 29.47 -7.76
CA HIS A 447 -2.92 28.83 -9.00
C HIS A 447 -2.20 29.43 -10.22
N LYS A 448 -1.74 28.55 -11.12
CA LYS A 448 -1.29 28.92 -12.47
C LYS A 448 -2.52 29.07 -13.36
N ALA A 449 -2.74 30.28 -13.87
CA ALA A 449 -3.93 30.67 -14.64
C ALA A 449 -4.01 30.11 -16.08
N ASP A 450 -3.34 29.00 -16.39
CA ASP A 450 -3.17 28.51 -17.78
C ASP A 450 -3.28 26.97 -17.92
N SER A 451 -3.83 26.29 -16.92
CA SER A 451 -4.10 24.84 -16.97
C SER A 451 -5.59 24.54 -17.08
N LYS A 452 -5.97 23.60 -17.95
CA LYS A 452 -7.35 23.08 -18.07
C LYS A 452 -7.90 22.67 -16.70
N LEU A 453 -9.13 23.06 -16.41
CA LEU A 453 -9.82 22.69 -15.17
C LEU A 453 -9.99 21.17 -15.09
N ARG A 454 -9.51 20.56 -14.00
CA ARG A 454 -9.60 19.11 -13.76
C ARG A 454 -10.63 18.83 -12.69
N ILE A 455 -11.62 18.01 -13.04
CA ILE A 455 -12.74 17.66 -12.17
C ILE A 455 -12.78 16.14 -11.97
N ALA A 456 -12.82 15.69 -10.73
CA ALA A 456 -13.09 14.29 -10.39
C ALA A 456 -14.56 14.16 -10.00
N VAL A 457 -15.26 13.15 -10.51
CA VAL A 457 -16.66 12.87 -10.16
C VAL A 457 -16.76 11.45 -9.58
N LEU A 458 -17.11 11.34 -8.30
CA LEU A 458 -17.37 10.09 -7.60
C LEU A 458 -18.84 9.71 -7.81
N ILE A 459 -19.09 8.57 -8.47
CA ILE A 459 -20.42 8.08 -8.83
C ILE A 459 -20.97 7.17 -7.72
N ASN A 460 -21.83 7.72 -6.86
CA ASN A 460 -22.40 7.08 -5.67
C ASN A 460 -23.74 6.33 -5.94
N MET A 461 -23.89 5.71 -7.12
CA MET A 461 -25.14 5.06 -7.56
C MET A 461 -24.98 3.54 -7.70
N LEU A 462 -25.85 2.77 -7.03
CA LEU A 462 -25.77 1.29 -6.90
C LEU A 462 -25.93 0.47 -8.20
N ARG A 463 -25.94 1.10 -9.38
CA ARG A 463 -25.92 0.47 -10.71
C ARG A 463 -25.29 1.44 -11.70
N HIS A 464 -24.23 1.02 -12.40
CA HIS A 464 -23.62 1.82 -13.46
C HIS A 464 -24.63 2.15 -14.56
N LYS A 465 -24.94 3.43 -14.69
CA LYS A 465 -25.80 3.99 -15.74
C LYS A 465 -25.02 5.04 -16.52
N PRO A 466 -24.76 4.82 -17.83
CA PRO A 466 -24.07 5.79 -18.67
C PRO A 466 -24.67 7.20 -18.61
N GLU A 467 -26.00 7.28 -18.47
CA GLU A 467 -26.75 8.54 -18.49
C GLU A 467 -26.37 9.50 -17.36
N THR A 468 -25.95 8.97 -16.20
CA THR A 468 -25.49 9.79 -15.08
C THR A 468 -24.17 10.48 -15.42
N ARG A 469 -23.22 9.75 -16.03
CA ARG A 469 -21.93 10.32 -16.48
C ARG A 469 -22.15 11.36 -17.57
N ASP A 470 -23.03 11.05 -18.52
CA ASP A 470 -23.40 11.96 -19.61
C ASP A 470 -24.02 13.26 -19.08
N SER A 471 -24.79 13.22 -17.98
CA SER A 471 -25.34 14.42 -17.34
C SER A 471 -24.25 15.35 -16.80
N TYR A 472 -23.25 14.80 -16.12
CA TYR A 472 -22.11 15.60 -15.63
C TYR A 472 -21.27 16.15 -16.78
N ILE A 473 -20.98 15.32 -17.79
CA ILE A 473 -20.24 15.76 -18.99
C ILE A 473 -21.00 16.90 -19.67
N THR A 474 -22.28 16.70 -19.98
CA THR A 474 -23.10 17.69 -20.70
C THR A 474 -23.17 19.01 -19.94
N THR A 475 -23.45 18.97 -18.64
CA THR A 475 -23.64 20.19 -17.84
C THR A 475 -22.34 20.96 -17.64
N ILE A 476 -21.24 20.27 -17.34
CA ILE A 476 -19.93 20.90 -17.12
C ILE A 476 -19.37 21.44 -18.45
N THR A 477 -19.43 20.66 -19.52
CA THR A 477 -18.88 21.07 -20.84
C THR A 477 -19.73 22.13 -21.54
N ALA A 478 -21.01 22.27 -21.20
CA ALA A 478 -21.83 23.40 -21.65
C ALA A 478 -21.30 24.75 -21.15
N VAL A 479 -20.60 24.76 -19.99
CA VAL A 479 -20.04 25.98 -19.39
C VAL A 479 -18.54 26.11 -19.68
N ARG A 480 -17.78 25.03 -19.52
CA ARG A 480 -16.32 24.97 -19.69
C ARG A 480 -15.93 23.78 -20.58
N PRO A 481 -16.06 23.90 -21.91
CA PRO A 481 -15.82 22.81 -22.86
C PRO A 481 -14.44 22.14 -22.76
N GLU A 482 -13.44 22.88 -22.29
CA GLU A 482 -12.04 22.46 -22.14
C GLU A 482 -11.73 21.68 -20.86
N SER A 483 -12.72 21.48 -19.98
CA SER A 483 -12.56 20.76 -18.72
C SER A 483 -12.19 19.29 -18.93
N VAL A 484 -11.35 18.75 -18.05
CA VAL A 484 -11.04 17.32 -17.99
C VAL A 484 -11.86 16.71 -16.85
N ILE A 485 -12.72 15.75 -17.18
CA ILE A 485 -13.62 15.10 -16.22
C ILE A 485 -13.22 13.63 -16.09
N ASP A 486 -12.76 13.24 -14.90
CA ASP A 486 -12.40 11.86 -14.56
C ASP A 486 -13.46 11.26 -13.63
N PHE A 487 -13.96 10.06 -13.97
CA PHE A 487 -14.99 9.37 -13.19
C PHE A 487 -14.39 8.30 -12.29
N TYR A 488 -14.85 8.28 -11.05
CA TYR A 488 -14.49 7.33 -10.01
C TYR A 488 -15.73 6.60 -9.53
N ASP A 489 -15.57 5.32 -9.21
CA ASP A 489 -16.62 4.45 -8.72
C ASP A 489 -16.26 3.95 -7.31
N PRO A 490 -16.81 4.60 -6.26
CA PRO A 490 -16.61 4.20 -4.87
C PRO A 490 -17.30 2.90 -4.49
N ILE A 491 -18.29 2.44 -5.27
CA ILE A 491 -19.15 1.30 -4.92
C ILE A 491 -18.53 -0.01 -5.39
N ASP A 492 -18.40 -0.21 -6.70
CA ASP A 492 -17.99 -1.52 -7.23
C ASP A 492 -16.46 -1.64 -7.28
N SER A 493 -15.78 -0.59 -7.76
CA SER A 493 -14.32 -0.59 -7.90
C SER A 493 -13.56 0.00 -6.71
N GLN A 494 -14.27 0.65 -5.77
CA GLN A 494 -13.70 1.42 -4.65
C GLN A 494 -12.55 2.34 -5.10
N SER A 495 -12.70 2.95 -6.27
CA SER A 495 -11.71 3.86 -6.82
C SER A 495 -11.94 5.27 -6.30
N TYR A 496 -10.89 5.96 -5.88
CA TYR A 496 -10.95 7.34 -5.39
C TYR A 496 -9.87 8.20 -6.07
N PRO A 497 -10.12 9.50 -6.29
CA PRO A 497 -9.15 10.41 -6.89
C PRO A 497 -7.98 10.70 -5.94
N ALA A 498 -6.79 10.86 -6.53
CA ALA A 498 -5.71 11.60 -5.89
C ALA A 498 -6.09 13.10 -5.96
N VAL A 499 -6.73 13.60 -4.90
CA VAL A 499 -7.44 14.89 -4.89
C VAL A 499 -6.57 16.11 -5.16
N ASP A 500 -5.25 16.00 -4.96
CA ASP A 500 -4.25 17.02 -5.26
C ASP A 500 -4.08 17.28 -6.77
N LYS A 501 -4.60 16.38 -7.62
CA LYS A 501 -4.58 16.51 -9.09
C LYS A 501 -5.80 17.21 -9.67
N TYR A 502 -6.76 17.56 -8.84
CA TYR A 502 -8.06 18.09 -9.25
C TYR A 502 -8.29 19.45 -8.63
N ASP A 503 -8.94 20.33 -9.39
CA ASP A 503 -9.38 21.64 -8.91
C ASP A 503 -10.72 21.50 -8.16
N LEU A 504 -11.54 20.54 -8.59
CA LEU A 504 -12.85 20.24 -8.03
C LEU A 504 -13.07 18.73 -7.92
N VAL A 505 -13.63 18.31 -6.79
CA VAL A 505 -14.14 16.94 -6.58
C VAL A 505 -15.65 17.01 -6.34
N VAL A 506 -16.40 16.26 -7.13
CA VAL A 506 -17.87 16.18 -7.07
C VAL A 506 -18.28 14.80 -6.53
N LEU A 507 -19.08 14.78 -5.47
CA LEU A 507 -19.74 13.59 -4.95
C LEU A 507 -21.17 13.56 -5.49
N SER A 508 -21.48 12.60 -6.35
CA SER A 508 -22.78 12.52 -7.00
C SER A 508 -23.89 12.13 -6.03
N GLY A 509 -25.13 12.22 -6.50
CA GLY A 509 -26.28 11.60 -5.85
C GLY A 509 -26.19 10.07 -5.82
N GLY A 510 -27.14 9.46 -5.10
CA GLY A 510 -27.11 8.05 -4.74
C GLY A 510 -28.40 7.60 -4.06
N THR A 511 -28.70 6.31 -4.11
CA THR A 511 -29.93 5.73 -3.53
C THR A 511 -29.69 5.01 -2.20
N ALA A 512 -28.43 4.84 -1.80
CA ALA A 512 -28.07 4.12 -0.58
C ALA A 512 -28.43 4.88 0.68
N ASP A 513 -28.58 4.16 1.79
CA ASP A 513 -28.74 4.78 3.10
C ASP A 513 -27.37 5.11 3.68
N ILE A 514 -27.11 6.40 3.96
CA ILE A 514 -25.83 6.85 4.54
C ILE A 514 -25.61 6.29 5.95
N ASN A 515 -26.69 5.96 6.66
CA ASN A 515 -26.60 5.37 7.99
C ASN A 515 -26.50 3.84 7.95
N ALA A 516 -26.60 3.21 6.77
CA ALA A 516 -26.38 1.78 6.67
C ALA A 516 -24.88 1.48 6.90
N PRO A 517 -24.55 0.36 7.56
CA PRO A 517 -23.17 -0.06 7.80
C PRO A 517 -22.53 -0.65 6.52
N ASP A 518 -22.88 -0.14 5.35
CA ASP A 518 -22.33 -0.58 4.08
C ASP A 518 -20.86 -0.14 4.00
N PRO A 519 -19.89 -1.06 3.75
CA PRO A 519 -18.47 -0.74 3.81
C PRO A 519 -18.05 0.43 2.90
N TRP A 520 -18.62 0.53 1.70
CA TRP A 520 -18.31 1.61 0.76
C TRP A 520 -18.82 2.97 1.26
N VAL A 521 -19.96 3.01 1.97
CA VAL A 521 -20.49 4.23 2.58
C VAL A 521 -19.54 4.71 3.68
N LEU A 522 -19.07 3.81 4.55
CA LEU A 522 -18.10 4.14 5.60
C LEU A 522 -16.79 4.66 5.00
N GLN A 523 -16.34 4.06 3.90
CA GLN A 523 -15.13 4.48 3.19
C GLN A 523 -15.29 5.85 2.53
N GLU A 524 -16.44 6.13 1.90
CA GLU A 524 -16.75 7.42 1.29
C GLU A 524 -16.81 8.52 2.37
N LEU A 525 -17.44 8.24 3.52
CA LEU A 525 -17.45 9.16 4.65
C LEU A 525 -16.04 9.45 5.19
N GLU A 526 -15.17 8.44 5.24
CA GLU A 526 -13.78 8.61 5.67
C GLU A 526 -12.95 9.37 4.63
N PHE A 527 -13.19 9.13 3.33
CA PHE A 527 -12.61 9.91 2.24
C PHE A 527 -12.96 11.39 2.39
N ILE A 528 -14.23 11.73 2.63
CA ILE A 528 -14.65 13.12 2.87
C ILE A 528 -13.93 13.71 4.07
N ARG A 529 -13.89 13.02 5.22
CA ARG A 529 -13.18 13.50 6.43
C ARG A 529 -11.72 13.77 6.12
N THR A 530 -11.07 12.86 5.40
CA THR A 530 -9.67 12.97 5.00
C THR A 530 -9.44 14.16 4.08
N VAL A 531 -10.25 14.33 3.03
CA VAL A 531 -10.09 15.43 2.06
C VAL A 531 -10.30 16.79 2.73
N VAL A 532 -11.31 16.90 3.59
CA VAL A 532 -11.57 18.13 4.35
C VAL A 532 -10.41 18.45 5.29
N ALA A 533 -9.82 17.44 5.93
CA ALA A 533 -8.73 17.63 6.89
C ALA A 533 -7.35 17.88 6.24
N SER A 534 -7.07 17.30 5.07
CA SER A 534 -5.70 17.17 4.53
C SER A 534 -5.45 17.81 3.16
N SER A 535 -6.48 18.19 2.42
CA SER A 535 -6.36 18.84 1.11
C SER A 535 -6.91 20.26 1.17
N ASN A 536 -6.66 21.07 0.12
CA ASN A 536 -7.31 22.36 -0.14
C ASN A 536 -8.27 22.31 -1.33
N VAL A 537 -8.49 21.13 -1.93
CA VAL A 537 -9.39 20.95 -3.07
C VAL A 537 -10.81 21.43 -2.73
N LYS A 538 -11.50 21.94 -3.75
CA LYS A 538 -12.92 22.30 -3.66
C LYS A 538 -13.78 21.03 -3.72
N LEU A 539 -14.83 20.97 -2.91
CA LEU A 539 -15.77 19.86 -2.87
C LEU A 539 -17.18 20.32 -3.23
N VAL A 540 -17.87 19.55 -4.07
CA VAL A 540 -19.30 19.70 -4.33
C VAL A 540 -20.01 18.40 -3.98
N GLY A 541 -21.00 18.44 -3.08
CA GLY A 541 -21.87 17.30 -2.79
C GLY A 541 -23.26 17.48 -3.38
N ILE A 542 -23.76 16.50 -4.12
CA ILE A 542 -25.08 16.53 -4.76
C ILE A 542 -25.96 15.41 -4.20
N CYS A 543 -27.18 15.75 -3.76
CA CYS A 543 -28.16 14.84 -3.16
C CYS A 543 -27.55 13.94 -2.07
N TRP A 544 -27.26 12.69 -2.39
CA TRP A 544 -26.55 11.79 -1.47
C TRP A 544 -25.17 12.32 -1.05
N GLY A 545 -24.40 12.93 -1.97
CA GLY A 545 -23.13 13.58 -1.66
C GLY A 545 -23.28 14.77 -0.71
N HIS A 546 -24.37 15.54 -0.81
CA HIS A 546 -24.70 16.61 0.14
C HIS A 546 -24.89 16.02 1.54
N GLN A 547 -25.72 14.97 1.64
CA GLN A 547 -26.00 14.29 2.90
C GLN A 547 -24.72 13.66 3.50
N ALA A 548 -23.89 13.02 2.66
CA ALA A 548 -22.66 12.35 3.07
C ALA A 548 -21.64 13.34 3.63
N ILE A 549 -21.47 14.50 2.99
CA ILE A 549 -20.58 15.56 3.51
C ILE A 549 -21.02 16.03 4.88
N HIS A 550 -22.31 16.32 5.06
CA HIS A 550 -22.78 16.78 6.35
C HIS A 550 -22.65 15.69 7.42
N VAL A 551 -23.00 14.43 7.14
CA VAL A 551 -22.81 13.32 8.09
C VAL A 551 -21.34 13.08 8.43
N ALA A 552 -20.44 13.13 7.44
CA ALA A 552 -19.00 13.06 7.62
C ALA A 552 -18.48 14.18 8.53
N LEU A 553 -19.15 15.32 8.58
CA LEU A 553 -18.76 16.48 9.39
C LEU A 553 -19.67 16.70 10.61
N GLY A 554 -20.41 15.66 11.02
CA GLY A 554 -21.17 15.64 12.29
C GLY A 554 -22.62 16.09 12.21
N GLY A 555 -23.15 16.33 11.02
CA GLY A 555 -24.58 16.53 10.77
C GLY A 555 -25.39 15.25 10.93
N LYS A 556 -26.72 15.38 10.97
CA LYS A 556 -27.68 14.30 11.18
C LYS A 556 -28.77 14.32 10.12
N LEU A 557 -29.18 13.14 9.68
CA LEU A 557 -30.26 12.96 8.72
C LEU A 557 -31.54 12.48 9.40
N ILE A 558 -32.67 12.87 8.83
CA ILE A 558 -34.00 12.32 9.12
C ILE A 558 -34.66 11.84 7.83
N VAL A 559 -35.58 10.89 7.95
CA VAL A 559 -36.51 10.53 6.88
C VAL A 559 -37.66 11.53 6.88
N MET A 560 -38.01 12.03 5.71
CA MET A 560 -39.05 13.06 5.60
C MET A 560 -40.44 12.47 5.89
N GLU A 561 -41.15 13.03 6.87
CA GLU A 561 -42.48 12.54 7.28
C GLU A 561 -43.53 12.69 6.17
N LYS A 562 -43.40 13.74 5.34
CA LYS A 562 -44.34 14.06 4.24
C LYS A 562 -44.11 13.22 2.98
N GLY A 563 -43.14 12.30 2.99
CA GLY A 563 -42.72 11.54 1.82
C GLY A 563 -41.63 12.24 1.00
N PRO A 564 -41.21 11.64 -0.12
CA PRO A 564 -40.09 12.14 -0.91
C PRO A 564 -40.42 13.39 -1.73
N GLU A 565 -39.42 14.23 -1.92
CA GLU A 565 -39.48 15.37 -2.84
C GLU A 565 -39.00 14.94 -4.23
N LEU A 566 -39.86 15.17 -5.23
CA LEU A 566 -39.70 14.69 -6.60
C LEU A 566 -40.13 15.76 -7.62
N GLY A 567 -39.23 16.09 -8.54
CA GLY A 567 -39.45 17.03 -9.64
C GLY A 567 -38.82 18.41 -9.40
N VAL A 568 -39.02 19.35 -10.33
CA VAL A 568 -38.42 20.69 -10.19
C VAL A 568 -39.13 21.49 -9.09
N THR A 569 -38.34 22.01 -8.16
CA THR A 569 -38.77 22.85 -7.04
C THR A 569 -38.05 24.19 -7.08
N ALA A 570 -38.79 25.27 -6.86
CA ALA A 570 -38.23 26.61 -6.68
C ALA A 570 -37.81 26.79 -5.21
N LEU A 571 -36.53 27.03 -5.00
CA LEU A 571 -35.91 27.19 -3.69
C LEU A 571 -35.72 28.67 -3.39
N SER A 572 -36.31 29.17 -2.30
CA SER A 572 -36.04 30.52 -1.79
C SER A 572 -34.59 30.63 -1.34
N LEU A 573 -33.88 31.63 -1.86
CA LEU A 573 -32.50 31.93 -1.48
C LEU A 573 -32.45 32.73 -0.18
N THR A 574 -31.41 32.50 0.62
CA THR A 574 -31.05 33.40 1.72
C THR A 574 -30.43 34.69 1.18
N GLU A 575 -30.09 35.64 2.06
CA GLU A 575 -29.32 36.83 1.65
C GLU A 575 -27.96 36.41 1.06
N GLU A 576 -27.24 35.52 1.76
CA GLU A 576 -25.99 34.94 1.28
C GLU A 576 -26.16 34.15 -0.01
N GLY A 577 -27.30 33.46 -0.16
CA GLY A 577 -27.68 32.76 -1.37
C GLY A 577 -27.90 33.69 -2.55
N SER A 578 -28.62 34.79 -2.34
CA SER A 578 -28.91 35.79 -3.38
C SER A 578 -27.63 36.50 -3.83
N ASP A 579 -26.68 36.69 -2.92
CA ASP A 579 -25.36 37.19 -3.26
C ASP A 579 -24.49 36.17 -3.98
N PHE A 580 -24.58 34.89 -3.59
CA PHE A 580 -23.84 33.82 -4.23
C PHE A 580 -24.36 33.56 -5.65
N PHE A 581 -25.67 33.41 -5.85
CA PHE A 581 -26.29 33.19 -7.16
C PHE A 581 -26.69 34.52 -7.81
N ASP A 582 -25.70 35.24 -8.32
CA ASP A 582 -25.87 36.56 -8.93
C ASP A 582 -26.94 36.63 -10.04
N PHE A 583 -27.12 35.55 -10.81
CA PHE A 583 -28.15 35.42 -11.83
C PHE A 583 -29.59 35.41 -11.27
N ALA A 584 -29.76 35.09 -9.98
CA ALA A 584 -31.05 34.98 -9.31
C ALA A 584 -31.43 36.24 -8.49
N LYS A 585 -30.60 37.29 -8.49
CA LYS A 585 -30.79 38.51 -7.65
C LYS A 585 -32.14 39.22 -7.83
N GLY A 586 -32.80 39.08 -8.98
CA GLY A 586 -34.11 39.68 -9.24
C GLY A 586 -35.32 38.83 -8.83
N GLY A 587 -35.13 37.52 -8.61
CA GLY A 587 -36.19 36.56 -8.29
C GLY A 587 -36.08 35.93 -6.90
N ALA A 588 -34.91 36.03 -6.24
CA ALA A 588 -34.59 35.43 -4.95
C ALA A 588 -34.87 33.92 -4.85
N GLN A 589 -34.87 33.21 -6.00
CA GLN A 589 -35.14 31.79 -6.09
C GLN A 589 -34.28 31.12 -7.15
N VAL A 590 -33.96 29.84 -6.94
CA VAL A 590 -33.37 28.94 -7.94
C VAL A 590 -34.22 27.68 -8.06
N SER A 591 -34.43 27.20 -9.28
CA SER A 591 -35.21 26.00 -9.58
C SER A 591 -34.30 24.81 -9.84
N ILE A 592 -34.42 23.73 -9.07
CA ILE A 592 -33.61 22.52 -9.25
C ILE A 592 -34.48 21.26 -9.17
N HIS A 593 -33.99 20.16 -9.74
CA HIS A 593 -34.63 18.85 -9.59
C HIS A 593 -34.43 18.30 -8.19
N GLU A 594 -35.52 18.05 -7.46
CA GLU A 594 -35.48 17.26 -6.24
C GLU A 594 -35.70 15.78 -6.53
N PHE A 595 -34.88 14.93 -5.91
CA PHE A 595 -35.03 13.48 -5.97
C PHE A 595 -34.49 12.81 -4.69
N HIS A 596 -35.16 13.03 -3.55
CA HIS A 596 -34.71 12.50 -2.27
C HIS A 596 -35.86 12.19 -1.29
N ARG A 597 -35.56 11.39 -0.27
CA ARG A 597 -36.50 11.02 0.82
C ARG A 597 -35.94 11.25 2.23
N ARG A 598 -34.70 11.73 2.30
CA ARG A 598 -33.98 12.07 3.52
C ARG A 598 -33.52 13.52 3.39
N GLU A 599 -33.47 14.20 4.52
CA GLU A 599 -33.02 15.58 4.64
C GLU A 599 -32.18 15.74 5.91
N LEU A 600 -31.48 16.86 6.03
CA LEU A 600 -30.72 17.17 7.24
C LEU A 600 -31.66 17.58 8.37
N ALA A 601 -31.63 16.83 9.46
CA ALA A 601 -32.15 17.26 10.77
C ALA A 601 -31.23 18.28 11.45
N GLU A 602 -29.94 18.18 11.17
CA GLU A 602 -28.90 19.07 11.67
C GLU A 602 -27.78 19.10 10.61
N ASN A 603 -27.44 20.29 10.11
CA ASN A 603 -26.29 20.43 9.22
C ASN A 603 -24.98 20.45 10.03
N ALA A 604 -23.89 20.03 9.38
CA ALA A 604 -22.54 20.18 9.95
C ALA A 604 -22.26 21.62 10.41
N ALA A 605 -21.55 21.74 11.55
CA ALA A 605 -21.33 23.02 12.21
C ALA A 605 -20.62 24.04 11.30
N GLY A 606 -21.11 25.28 11.30
CA GLY A 606 -20.52 26.41 10.59
C GLY A 606 -20.90 26.52 9.11
N PHE A 607 -21.58 25.54 8.52
CA PHE A 607 -22.09 25.68 7.15
C PHE A 607 -23.13 26.80 7.06
N VAL A 608 -22.98 27.66 6.06
CA VAL A 608 -23.84 28.81 5.78
C VAL A 608 -24.92 28.39 4.78
N PRO A 609 -26.21 28.53 5.10
CA PRO A 609 -27.29 28.20 4.16
C PRO A 609 -27.34 29.23 3.03
N LEU A 610 -27.37 28.76 1.78
CA LEU A 610 -27.61 29.57 0.58
C LEU A 610 -29.07 29.49 0.11
N ALA A 611 -29.83 28.49 0.60
CA ALA A 611 -31.26 28.38 0.37
C ALA A 611 -31.98 28.00 1.65
N GLU A 612 -33.25 28.35 1.75
CA GLU A 612 -34.13 27.94 2.84
C GLU A 612 -34.27 26.42 2.91
N ASN A 613 -34.83 25.92 4.01
CA ASN A 613 -35.12 24.49 4.21
C ASN A 613 -33.92 23.54 4.05
N ARG A 614 -32.70 24.05 4.28
CA ARG A 614 -31.46 23.25 4.28
C ARG A 614 -31.14 22.59 2.93
N GLN A 615 -31.48 23.29 1.85
CA GLN A 615 -31.34 22.74 0.50
C GLN A 615 -29.96 22.99 -0.11
N ILE A 616 -29.33 24.13 0.20
CA ILE A 616 -28.01 24.48 -0.34
C ILE A 616 -27.16 25.08 0.76
N PHE A 617 -25.90 24.64 0.88
CA PHE A 617 -24.95 25.22 1.83
C PHE A 617 -23.58 25.48 1.24
N LYS A 618 -22.86 26.37 1.90
CA LYS A 618 -21.44 26.63 1.69
C LYS A 618 -20.67 26.49 3.00
N SER A 619 -19.49 25.90 2.98
CA SER A 619 -18.62 25.85 4.17
C SER A 619 -18.05 27.23 4.52
N PRO A 620 -17.72 27.48 5.81
CA PRO A 620 -17.20 28.78 6.25
C PRO A 620 -15.86 29.16 5.61
N ASP A 621 -15.05 28.16 5.24
CA ASP A 621 -13.77 28.35 4.54
C ASP A 621 -13.92 28.45 3.02
N ASN A 622 -15.15 28.55 2.50
CA ASN A 622 -15.46 28.68 1.08
C ASN A 622 -14.94 27.50 0.22
N ARG A 623 -14.72 26.32 0.81
CA ARG A 623 -14.16 25.14 0.13
C ARG A 623 -15.16 24.08 -0.28
N ILE A 624 -16.35 24.08 0.32
CA ILE A 624 -17.36 23.05 0.13
C ILE A 624 -18.68 23.71 -0.24
N LEU A 625 -19.31 23.22 -1.30
CA LEU A 625 -20.70 23.53 -1.67
C LEU A 625 -21.51 22.24 -1.63
N THR A 626 -22.74 22.30 -1.13
CA THR A 626 -23.62 21.13 -1.11
C THR A 626 -25.02 21.49 -1.61
N PHE A 627 -25.62 20.61 -2.39
CA PHE A 627 -26.96 20.73 -2.97
C PHE A 627 -27.75 19.47 -2.64
N GLN A 628 -28.89 19.61 -1.98
CA GLN A 628 -29.77 18.49 -1.68
C GLN A 628 -30.52 18.02 -2.95
N GLY A 629 -30.84 18.93 -3.87
CA GLY A 629 -31.32 18.61 -5.20
C GLY A 629 -30.19 18.39 -6.23
N HIS A 630 -30.60 18.20 -7.48
CA HIS A 630 -29.80 17.76 -8.62
C HIS A 630 -29.73 18.83 -9.71
N PRO A 631 -28.79 19.79 -9.64
CA PRO A 631 -28.59 20.77 -10.71
C PRO A 631 -28.11 20.10 -12.02
N GLU A 632 -27.51 18.91 -11.95
CA GLU A 632 -27.01 18.18 -13.12
C GLU A 632 -28.09 17.43 -13.89
N MET A 633 -29.29 17.21 -13.31
CA MET A 633 -30.30 16.34 -13.91
C MET A 633 -31.13 17.04 -14.99
N SER A 634 -31.21 16.42 -16.18
CA SER A 634 -32.18 16.80 -17.21
C SER A 634 -33.57 16.22 -16.93
N ALA A 635 -34.62 16.78 -17.54
CA ALA A 635 -35.98 16.23 -17.46
C ALA A 635 -36.03 14.75 -17.88
N LYS A 636 -35.31 14.39 -18.97
CA LYS A 636 -35.20 13.02 -19.45
C LYS A 636 -34.55 12.10 -18.42
N LEU A 637 -33.47 12.54 -17.77
CA LEU A 637 -32.80 11.75 -16.72
C LEU A 637 -33.68 11.61 -15.48
N ALA A 638 -34.41 12.66 -15.08
CA ALA A 638 -35.35 12.62 -13.96
C ALA A 638 -36.50 11.64 -14.18
N GLN A 639 -37.08 11.62 -15.38
CA GLN A 639 -38.12 10.66 -15.73
C GLN A 639 -37.59 9.22 -15.74
N ALA A 640 -36.39 8.99 -16.29
CA ALA A 640 -35.75 7.67 -16.28
C ALA A 640 -35.41 7.21 -14.85
N ALA A 641 -34.91 8.11 -14.00
CA ALA A 641 -34.62 7.82 -12.60
C ALA A 641 -35.89 7.45 -11.82
N LEU A 642 -37.01 8.16 -12.05
CA LEU A 642 -38.29 7.84 -11.44
C LEU A 642 -38.80 6.46 -11.85
N ALA A 643 -38.76 6.14 -13.15
CA ALA A 643 -39.22 4.85 -13.67
C ALA A 643 -38.46 3.66 -13.03
N ASP A 644 -37.17 3.85 -12.75
CA ASP A 644 -36.28 2.82 -12.19
C ASP A 644 -36.20 2.83 -10.66
N ALA A 645 -37.08 3.58 -9.99
CA ALA A 645 -37.11 3.67 -8.53
C ALA A 645 -38.45 3.17 -7.97
N PRO A 646 -38.68 1.84 -7.91
CA PRO A 646 -39.91 1.23 -7.37
C PRO A 646 -40.26 1.72 -5.96
N ALA A 647 -39.24 1.97 -5.15
CA ALA A 647 -39.39 2.50 -3.80
C ALA A 647 -40.07 3.89 -3.75
N TYR A 648 -40.03 4.65 -4.85
CA TYR A 648 -40.71 5.93 -4.98
C TYR A 648 -42.02 5.76 -5.74
N THR A 649 -42.03 5.02 -6.86
CA THR A 649 -43.25 4.90 -7.70
C THR A 649 -44.38 4.16 -7.00
N GLN A 650 -44.09 3.22 -6.10
CA GLN A 650 -45.11 2.52 -5.30
C GLN A 650 -45.72 3.37 -4.19
N MET A 651 -45.14 4.55 -3.88
CA MET A 651 -45.64 5.45 -2.82
C MET A 651 -46.74 6.42 -3.32
N PHE A 652 -46.98 6.49 -4.63
CA PHE A 652 -47.86 7.48 -5.24
C PHE A 652 -48.95 6.83 -6.11
N SER A 653 -50.13 7.45 -6.17
CA SER A 653 -51.16 7.08 -7.13
C SER A 653 -50.74 7.44 -8.56
N ALA A 654 -51.39 6.84 -9.56
CA ALA A 654 -51.12 7.15 -10.98
C ALA A 654 -51.31 8.65 -11.30
N GLU A 655 -52.28 9.31 -10.65
CA GLU A 655 -52.50 10.76 -10.80
C GLU A 655 -51.37 11.58 -10.18
N GLN A 656 -50.88 11.19 -9.00
CA GLN A 656 -49.73 11.84 -8.35
C GLN A 656 -48.45 11.65 -9.17
N LEU A 657 -48.21 10.46 -9.75
CA LEU A 657 -47.08 10.20 -10.64
C LEU A 657 -47.15 11.05 -11.92
N SER A 658 -48.34 11.22 -12.50
CA SER A 658 -48.55 12.14 -13.63
C SER A 658 -48.23 13.59 -13.26
N GLY A 659 -48.64 14.03 -12.07
CA GLY A 659 -48.29 15.34 -11.53
C GLY A 659 -46.78 15.53 -11.33
N ILE A 660 -46.09 14.53 -10.77
CA ILE A 660 -44.63 14.52 -10.59
C ILE A 660 -43.91 14.58 -11.95
N SER A 661 -44.35 13.77 -12.92
CA SER A 661 -43.78 13.76 -14.26
C SER A 661 -43.90 15.12 -14.94
N LYS A 662 -45.04 15.81 -14.82
CA LYS A 662 -45.19 17.20 -15.31
C LYS A 662 -44.28 18.19 -14.60
N ARG A 663 -44.00 17.99 -13.30
CA ARG A 663 -43.03 18.85 -12.57
C ARG A 663 -41.60 18.62 -13.00
N MET A 664 -41.23 17.41 -13.42
CA MET A 664 -39.89 17.09 -13.95
C MET A 664 -39.62 17.70 -15.32
N GLU A 665 -40.66 18.14 -16.04
CA GLU A 665 -40.54 18.80 -17.34
C GLU A 665 -40.42 20.33 -17.26
N ARG A 666 -40.50 20.90 -16.05
CA ARG A 666 -40.35 22.34 -15.85
C ARG A 666 -38.90 22.76 -16.10
N ASP A 667 -38.72 24.02 -16.45
CA ASP A 667 -37.40 24.63 -16.58
C ASP A 667 -36.68 24.64 -15.23
N GLN A 668 -35.37 24.43 -15.26
CA GLN A 668 -34.51 24.38 -14.07
C GLN A 668 -33.19 25.11 -14.34
N ASP A 669 -32.57 25.63 -13.29
CA ASP A 669 -31.43 26.56 -13.36
C ASP A 669 -30.06 25.85 -13.35
N GLY A 670 -30.02 24.53 -13.57
CA GLY A 670 -28.84 23.69 -13.45
C GLY A 670 -27.59 24.19 -14.18
N VAL A 671 -27.73 24.67 -15.41
CA VAL A 671 -26.62 25.25 -16.18
C VAL A 671 -26.09 26.53 -15.53
N ALA A 672 -26.98 27.44 -15.11
CA ALA A 672 -26.60 28.68 -14.43
C ALA A 672 -25.97 28.41 -13.05
N ILE A 673 -26.45 27.39 -12.34
CA ILE A 673 -25.87 26.91 -11.08
C ILE A 673 -24.46 26.40 -11.32
N PHE A 674 -24.26 25.51 -12.30
CA PHE A 674 -22.93 24.99 -12.60
C PHE A 674 -21.98 26.08 -13.11
N GLU A 675 -22.46 27.06 -13.88
CA GLU A 675 -21.68 28.24 -14.25
C GLU A 675 -21.17 29.00 -13.03
N ARG A 676 -22.05 29.20 -12.04
CA ARG A 676 -21.66 29.82 -10.78
C ARG A 676 -20.68 28.96 -9.98
N VAL A 677 -20.91 27.64 -9.91
CA VAL A 677 -20.02 26.69 -9.22
C VAL A 677 -18.62 26.70 -9.84
N LEU A 678 -18.51 26.67 -11.16
CA LEU A 678 -17.20 26.70 -11.83
C LEU A 678 -16.48 28.03 -11.62
N ARG A 679 -17.19 29.17 -11.58
CA ARG A 679 -16.59 30.45 -11.14
C ARG A 679 -16.11 30.40 -9.69
N TRP A 680 -16.84 29.72 -8.82
CA TRP A 680 -16.49 29.58 -7.39
C TRP A 680 -15.24 28.72 -7.16
N VAL A 681 -14.92 27.78 -8.06
CA VAL A 681 -13.70 26.98 -7.96
C VAL A 681 -12.46 27.89 -7.98
N ASP A 682 -12.50 28.96 -8.77
CA ASP A 682 -11.41 29.94 -8.91
C ASP A 682 -11.35 30.96 -7.74
N GLU A 683 -12.36 30.99 -6.87
CA GLU A 683 -12.45 31.92 -5.74
C GLU A 683 -11.64 31.43 -4.53
N LYS A 684 -10.88 32.36 -3.93
CA LYS A 684 -10.01 32.10 -2.78
C LYS A 684 -10.74 31.92 -1.46
#